data_AF-A0A926WSF4-F1
#
_entry.id   AF-A0A926WSF4-F1
#
_cell.length_a   1.000
_cell.length_b   1.000
_cell.length_c   1.000
_cell.angle_alpha   90.00
_cell.angle_beta   90.00
_cell.angle_gamma   90.00
#
_symmetry.space_group_name_H-M   'P 1'
#
loop_
_entity.id
_entity.type
_entity.pdbx_description
1 polymer ?
#
loop_
_entity_poly.entity_id
_entity_poly.type
_entity_poly.pdbx_seq_one_letter_code
_entity_poly.pdbx_strand_id
1 'polypeptide(L)'
;MNSQENQEVFISWTGALGKRIALYLRDYMLQFYPLNPWVSDADITAGAAWFNATNRALERASFGVVCLTPGSSKRPWVNFETGILFGKLNNCKLVTFGEKLSNPLQQLQSIDGIKKDEWVSLLQEMTNRSRRECEVWIQSQFPEFEDKVLRLVTQSPYEYMSEMDRTIGSLQDTVDQLKNSEFARQNICFQQVILHSFIEIKTRATNSISSYTVPASQYPEYLIFLQKKINPFVKAVALVNVEEQFWQQTLGKEILKTSNEDNIRVFVFTTEDQFIQMFDTLQDHANRYRVYAMRLSILSREFGPSYSKDFSIIEASGSKILADYDNIQGYKSIRFTADQHTVSIYEKVLNSMVRKAVFIPKNIRNDNDMGIEKLKNLIFNPPNLIDYDTKTIEMSLYIDVEDYDKHEEKHAYFQDMMRRMIEIFMEHSNHNHHPSSILELGAGTGIFTSRLANLSNINKIVTIEIDWHCYKKLLSKFRRYKGKIEAVHEDSRTYDPLQVFDYIFSSFADHHIRITDKEQYFENIKRNIKPGGLIIVGDEFIPEHNLNDKESRDCALKAYHNHIIDIAKQQEELILATLEQEALDSGLREIGDFKISCEQYEQLLKRVGLEFKKEKIGPLDRDDVGGIYVYTIWLPN
;
A
#
# COMPACT_ATOMS: atom_id res chain seq x y z
N MET A 1 -12.36 -31.15 65.81
CA MET A 1 -12.09 -30.78 64.40
C MET A 1 -12.76 -29.43 64.19
N ASN A 2 -12.00 -28.33 64.26
CA ASN A 2 -12.52 -27.01 63.90
C ASN A 2 -12.69 -26.97 62.38
N SER A 3 -13.92 -26.73 61.92
CA SER A 3 -14.19 -26.31 60.55
C SER A 3 -13.38 -25.04 60.28
N GLN A 4 -12.32 -25.12 59.47
CA GLN A 4 -11.66 -23.91 58.97
C GLN A 4 -12.66 -23.20 58.05
N GLU A 5 -13.20 -22.07 58.53
CA GLU A 5 -14.06 -21.19 57.74
C GLU A 5 -13.31 -20.73 56.48
N ASN A 6 -14.03 -20.65 55.35
CA ASN A 6 -13.47 -20.11 54.12
C ASN A 6 -13.05 -18.65 54.35
N GLN A 7 -11.80 -18.34 54.06
CA GLN A 7 -11.25 -16.99 54.22
C GLN A 7 -11.55 -16.16 52.98
N GLU A 8 -12.43 -15.18 53.10
CA GLU A 8 -12.74 -14.28 51.99
C GLU A 8 -11.55 -13.38 51.66
N VAL A 9 -11.16 -13.35 50.39
CA VAL A 9 -10.05 -12.54 49.89
C VAL A 9 -10.60 -11.49 48.93
N PHE A 10 -10.43 -10.24 49.29
CA PHE A 10 -10.81 -9.12 48.44
C PHE A 10 -9.69 -8.78 47.46
N ILE A 11 -9.99 -8.76 46.16
CA ILE A 11 -9.02 -8.40 45.11
C ILE A 11 -9.44 -7.10 44.43
N SER A 12 -8.60 -6.09 44.62
CA SER A 12 -8.72 -4.77 44.00
C SER A 12 -7.75 -4.65 42.83
N TRP A 13 -8.12 -3.88 41.82
CA TRP A 13 -7.33 -3.73 40.60
C TRP A 13 -7.49 -2.35 39.96
N THR A 14 -6.53 -1.98 39.11
CA THR A 14 -6.59 -0.74 38.33
C THR A 14 -6.35 -1.00 36.85
N GLY A 15 -7.24 -0.46 36.00
CA GLY A 15 -7.13 -0.54 34.55
C GLY A 15 -7.36 -1.93 33.96
N ALA A 16 -7.35 -2.01 32.63
CA ALA A 16 -7.67 -3.24 31.90
C ALA A 16 -6.71 -4.41 32.20
N LEU A 17 -5.41 -4.13 32.32
CA LEU A 17 -4.40 -5.13 32.68
C LEU A 17 -4.60 -5.62 34.12
N GLY A 18 -4.78 -4.70 35.07
CA GLY A 18 -5.08 -5.04 36.47
C GLY A 18 -6.34 -5.90 36.59
N LYS A 19 -7.40 -5.59 35.84
CA LYS A 19 -8.64 -6.40 35.82
C LYS A 19 -8.37 -7.83 35.41
N ARG A 20 -7.63 -8.03 34.32
CA ARG A 20 -7.31 -9.37 33.81
C ARG A 20 -6.48 -10.16 34.80
N ILE A 21 -5.49 -9.51 35.44
CA ILE A 21 -4.71 -10.11 36.52
C ILE A 21 -5.64 -10.54 37.66
N ALA A 22 -6.47 -9.63 38.19
CA ALA A 22 -7.36 -9.91 39.31
C ALA A 22 -8.35 -11.06 39.02
N LEU A 23 -8.91 -11.11 37.81
CA LEU A 23 -9.78 -12.22 37.40
C LEU A 23 -9.02 -13.56 37.37
N TYR A 24 -7.79 -13.58 36.86
CA TYR A 24 -6.98 -14.79 36.86
C TYR A 24 -6.61 -15.22 38.29
N LEU A 25 -6.26 -14.28 39.16
CA LEU A 25 -5.98 -14.58 40.56
C LEU A 25 -7.19 -15.22 41.24
N ARG A 26 -8.39 -14.68 41.00
CA ARG A 26 -9.64 -15.23 41.51
C ARG A 26 -9.91 -16.64 41.00
N ASP A 27 -9.82 -16.84 39.69
CA ASP A 27 -10.29 -18.07 39.05
C ASP A 27 -9.29 -19.23 39.19
N TYR A 28 -8.01 -18.94 39.46
CA TYR A 28 -6.95 -19.95 39.47
C TYR A 28 -6.01 -19.82 40.66
N MET A 29 -5.20 -18.75 40.73
CA MET A 29 -4.07 -18.69 41.66
C MET A 29 -4.50 -18.74 43.14
N LEU A 30 -5.61 -18.08 43.47
CA LEU A 30 -6.18 -18.01 44.82
C LEU A 30 -7.33 -19.00 45.05
N GLN A 31 -7.53 -19.99 44.17
CA GLN A 31 -8.41 -21.14 44.44
C GLN A 31 -7.78 -22.16 45.43
N PHE A 32 -6.78 -21.73 46.19
CA PHE A 32 -6.06 -22.55 47.16
C PHE A 32 -6.82 -22.57 48.49
N TYR A 33 -7.37 -23.73 48.88
CA TYR A 33 -8.19 -23.85 50.08
C TYR A 33 -7.42 -23.46 51.37
N PRO A 34 -8.01 -22.66 52.30
CA PRO A 34 -9.43 -22.29 52.40
C PRO A 34 -9.81 -20.91 51.82
N LEU A 35 -9.06 -20.39 50.85
CA LEU A 35 -9.34 -19.06 50.29
C LEU A 35 -10.62 -19.05 49.44
N ASN A 36 -11.38 -17.97 49.58
CA ASN A 36 -12.55 -17.65 48.76
C ASN A 36 -12.36 -16.27 48.12
N PRO A 37 -11.71 -16.18 46.94
CA PRO A 37 -11.38 -14.90 46.33
C PRO A 37 -12.60 -14.24 45.68
N TRP A 38 -12.69 -12.93 45.86
CA TRP A 38 -13.70 -12.06 45.27
C TRP A 38 -13.04 -10.84 44.64
N VAL A 39 -13.43 -10.50 43.41
CA VAL A 39 -12.85 -9.38 42.66
C VAL A 39 -13.86 -8.25 42.62
N SER A 40 -13.39 -7.00 42.80
CA SER A 40 -14.26 -5.84 42.66
C SER A 40 -14.89 -5.74 41.26
N ASP A 41 -16.21 -5.57 41.23
CA ASP A 41 -16.97 -5.40 39.98
C ASP A 41 -16.61 -4.09 39.25
N ALA A 42 -16.15 -3.09 40.01
CA ALA A 42 -15.71 -1.79 39.54
C ALA A 42 -14.19 -1.59 39.72
N ASP A 43 -13.59 -0.85 38.78
CA ASP A 43 -12.20 -0.38 38.84
C ASP A 43 -12.02 0.61 40.01
N ILE A 44 -10.85 0.61 40.66
CA ILE A 44 -10.40 1.62 41.63
C ILE A 44 -10.45 3.05 41.05
N THR A 45 -10.53 3.21 39.73
CA THR A 45 -10.70 4.53 39.10
C THR A 45 -12.15 5.05 39.08
N ALA A 46 -13.15 4.26 39.51
CA ALA A 46 -14.57 4.58 39.34
C ALA A 46 -15.21 5.40 40.48
N GLY A 47 -14.47 5.74 41.54
CA GLY A 47 -14.95 6.61 42.62
C GLY A 47 -16.24 6.11 43.29
N ALA A 48 -17.26 6.97 43.42
CA ALA A 48 -18.51 6.68 44.16
C ALA A 48 -19.23 5.38 43.74
N ALA A 49 -19.02 4.89 42.51
CA ALA A 49 -19.55 3.61 42.03
C ALA A 49 -18.85 2.39 42.65
N TRP A 50 -17.56 2.48 42.97
CA TRP A 50 -16.83 1.47 43.74
C TRP A 50 -17.37 1.37 45.18
N PHE A 51 -17.81 2.48 45.77
CA PHE A 51 -18.12 2.55 47.21
C PHE A 51 -19.39 1.77 47.64
N ASN A 52 -20.42 1.70 46.80
CA ASN A 52 -21.77 1.26 47.25
C ASN A 52 -22.02 -0.26 47.18
N ALA A 53 -21.37 -0.99 46.26
CA ALA A 53 -21.51 -2.46 46.17
C ALA A 53 -20.40 -3.20 46.94
N THR A 54 -19.23 -2.59 47.05
CA THR A 54 -17.96 -3.21 47.48
C THR A 54 -17.77 -3.22 49.00
N ASN A 55 -18.42 -2.33 49.75
CA ASN A 55 -18.28 -2.25 51.21
C ASN A 55 -18.73 -3.55 51.94
N ARG A 56 -19.75 -4.25 51.43
CA ARG A 56 -20.19 -5.54 52.02
C ARG A 56 -19.20 -6.68 51.83
N ALA A 57 -18.51 -6.70 50.68
CA ALA A 57 -17.44 -7.67 50.43
C ALA A 57 -16.21 -7.36 51.29
N LEU A 58 -15.92 -6.07 51.54
CA LEU A 58 -14.84 -5.64 52.41
C LEU A 58 -15.08 -5.93 53.89
N GLU A 59 -16.32 -5.87 54.38
CA GLU A 59 -16.66 -6.20 55.78
C GLU A 59 -16.43 -7.68 56.12
N ARG A 60 -16.48 -8.55 55.12
CA ARG A 60 -16.36 -10.01 55.29
C ARG A 60 -14.97 -10.53 54.90
N ALA A 61 -14.21 -9.77 54.11
CA ALA A 61 -12.87 -10.14 53.70
C ALA A 61 -11.90 -10.19 54.89
N SER A 62 -11.17 -11.30 55.00
CA SER A 62 -10.07 -11.47 55.96
C SER A 62 -8.74 -10.97 55.40
N PHE A 63 -8.63 -10.92 54.06
CA PHE A 63 -7.44 -10.49 53.34
C PHE A 63 -7.78 -9.55 52.20
N GLY A 64 -6.88 -8.60 51.92
CA GLY A 64 -6.94 -7.70 50.78
C GLY A 64 -5.72 -7.86 49.88
N VAL A 65 -5.95 -7.93 48.57
CA VAL A 65 -4.91 -7.94 47.53
C VAL A 65 -5.17 -6.77 46.60
N VAL A 66 -4.22 -5.85 46.49
CA VAL A 66 -4.32 -4.70 45.57
C VAL A 66 -3.32 -4.91 44.43
N CYS A 67 -3.85 -5.22 43.24
CA CYS A 67 -3.06 -5.42 42.03
C CYS A 67 -2.68 -4.07 41.42
N LEU A 68 -1.40 -3.72 41.47
CA LEU A 68 -0.87 -2.47 40.93
C LEU A 68 -0.06 -2.73 39.67
N THR A 69 -0.48 -2.10 38.58
CA THR A 69 0.25 -2.08 37.30
C THR A 69 1.05 -0.77 37.15
N PRO A 70 1.96 -0.67 36.18
CA PRO A 70 2.80 0.51 36.02
C PRO A 70 2.00 1.84 35.96
N GLY A 71 2.38 2.82 36.78
CA GLY A 71 1.73 4.14 36.89
C GLY A 71 0.55 4.22 37.87
N SER A 72 0.16 3.12 38.52
CA SER A 72 -0.97 3.10 39.46
C SER A 72 -0.75 3.97 40.69
N SER A 73 0.44 3.98 41.30
CA SER A 73 0.72 4.71 42.56
C SER A 73 0.76 6.22 42.40
N LYS A 74 0.83 6.71 41.16
CA LYS A 74 0.82 8.14 40.85
C LYS A 74 -0.59 8.72 40.77
N ARG A 75 -1.61 7.87 40.71
CA ARG A 75 -3.00 8.28 40.57
C ARG A 75 -3.57 8.64 41.95
N PRO A 76 -4.01 9.89 42.18
CA PRO A 76 -4.48 10.33 43.50
C PRO A 76 -5.62 9.48 44.06
N TRP A 77 -6.54 9.02 43.20
CA TRP A 77 -7.65 8.16 43.60
C TRP A 77 -7.20 6.77 44.05
N VAL A 78 -6.21 6.16 43.39
CA VAL A 78 -5.63 4.87 43.81
C VAL A 78 -5.02 4.99 45.21
N ASN A 79 -4.29 6.09 45.46
CA ASN A 79 -3.69 6.37 46.77
C ASN A 79 -4.75 6.49 47.87
N PHE A 80 -5.84 7.22 47.59
CA PHE A 80 -6.95 7.41 48.51
C PHE A 80 -7.66 6.09 48.82
N GLU A 81 -8.07 5.33 47.81
CA GLU A 81 -8.83 4.09 47.99
C GLU A 81 -7.98 2.97 48.60
N THR A 82 -6.71 2.87 48.22
CA THR A 82 -5.77 1.94 48.85
C THR A 82 -5.60 2.28 50.34
N GLY A 83 -5.53 3.58 50.69
CA GLY A 83 -5.54 4.01 52.08
C GLY A 83 -6.78 3.55 52.86
N ILE A 84 -7.96 3.62 52.24
CA ILE A 84 -9.21 3.12 52.85
C ILE A 84 -9.16 1.60 53.04
N LEU A 85 -8.67 0.85 52.04
CA LEU A 85 -8.53 -0.61 52.13
C LEU A 85 -7.61 -1.03 53.28
N PHE A 86 -6.44 -0.41 53.39
CA PHE A 86 -5.50 -0.65 54.49
C PHE A 86 -6.04 -0.18 55.85
N GLY A 87 -6.95 0.79 55.88
CA GLY A 87 -7.65 1.20 57.10
C GLY A 87 -8.77 0.25 57.53
N LYS A 88 -9.34 -0.55 56.61
CA LYS A 88 -10.45 -1.48 56.88
C LYS A 88 -10.03 -2.92 57.06
N LEU A 89 -8.97 -3.36 56.38
CA LEU A 89 -8.48 -4.74 56.40
C LEU A 89 -7.18 -4.82 57.18
N ASN A 90 -7.13 -5.72 58.17
CA ASN A 90 -5.93 -5.94 58.97
C ASN A 90 -4.78 -6.58 58.16
N ASN A 91 -5.11 -7.38 57.14
CA ASN A 91 -4.14 -8.09 56.30
C ASN A 91 -4.32 -7.70 54.83
N CYS A 92 -3.73 -6.58 54.43
CA CYS A 92 -3.77 -6.09 53.05
C CYS A 92 -2.36 -6.09 52.44
N LYS A 93 -2.23 -6.59 51.21
CA LYS A 93 -0.96 -6.63 50.47
C LYS A 93 -1.07 -5.92 49.14
N LEU A 94 -0.06 -5.11 48.83
CA LEU A 94 0.14 -4.60 47.47
C LEU A 94 0.87 -5.67 46.66
N VAL A 95 0.35 -6.01 45.49
CA VAL A 95 1.01 -6.90 44.53
C VAL A 95 1.35 -6.09 43.30
N THR A 96 2.64 -5.84 43.09
CA THR A 96 3.11 -5.02 41.96
C THR A 96 3.42 -5.91 40.77
N PHE A 97 3.03 -5.46 39.59
CA PHE A 97 3.35 -6.11 38.31
C PHE A 97 4.15 -5.14 37.46
N GLY A 98 5.44 -4.99 37.77
CA GLY A 98 6.34 -4.00 37.14
C GLY A 98 6.12 -2.55 37.62
N GLU A 99 5.27 -2.33 38.63
CA GLU A 99 5.07 -1.00 39.21
C GLU A 99 6.19 -0.62 40.17
N LYS A 100 6.66 0.63 40.06
CA LYS A 100 7.58 1.23 41.04
C LYS A 100 6.80 2.17 41.94
N LEU A 101 6.54 1.73 43.16
CA LEU A 101 5.71 2.48 44.11
C LEU A 101 6.29 3.86 44.43
N SER A 102 5.42 4.86 44.41
CA SER A 102 5.67 6.22 44.88
C SER A 102 4.94 6.48 46.20
N ASN A 103 5.36 7.52 46.92
CA ASN A 103 4.59 7.99 48.08
C ASN A 103 3.15 8.36 47.65
N PRO A 104 2.14 8.08 48.51
CA PRO A 104 2.26 7.49 49.85
C PRO A 104 2.41 5.96 49.88
N LEU A 105 2.07 5.22 48.81
CA LEU A 105 2.03 3.74 48.83
C LEU A 105 3.38 3.07 49.04
N GLN A 106 4.48 3.77 48.72
CA GLN A 106 5.84 3.28 48.99
C GLN A 106 6.07 2.92 50.48
N GLN A 107 5.27 3.48 51.39
CA GLN A 107 5.35 3.19 52.83
C GLN A 107 4.68 1.86 53.23
N LEU A 108 3.93 1.24 52.32
CA LEU A 108 3.19 0.00 52.56
C LEU A 108 4.00 -1.21 52.06
N GLN A 109 3.83 -2.36 52.71
CA GLN A 109 4.45 -3.61 52.26
C GLN A 109 3.86 -4.04 50.91
N SER A 110 4.76 -4.42 50.00
CA SER A 110 4.40 -4.94 48.68
C SER A 110 5.19 -6.19 48.35
N ILE A 111 4.62 -7.01 47.48
CA ILE A 111 5.30 -8.15 46.87
C ILE A 111 5.39 -7.96 45.37
N ASP A 112 6.39 -8.58 44.76
CA ASP A 112 6.57 -8.60 43.31
C ASP A 112 5.80 -9.79 42.72
N GLY A 113 4.70 -9.49 42.03
CA GLY A 113 3.81 -10.49 41.44
C GLY A 113 4.46 -11.31 40.32
N ILE A 114 5.66 -10.95 39.86
CA ILE A 114 6.44 -11.68 38.86
C ILE A 114 7.28 -12.80 39.50
N LYS A 115 7.48 -12.78 40.82
CA LYS A 115 8.34 -13.75 41.52
C LYS A 115 7.53 -14.87 42.17
N LYS A 116 7.84 -16.12 41.81
CA LYS A 116 7.19 -17.32 42.37
C LYS A 116 7.27 -17.39 43.90
N ASP A 117 8.44 -17.11 44.48
CA ASP A 117 8.68 -17.23 45.92
C ASP A 117 7.86 -16.22 46.76
N GLU A 118 7.54 -15.06 46.18
CA GLU A 118 6.69 -14.05 46.82
C GLU A 118 5.25 -14.57 46.93
N TRP A 119 4.75 -15.27 45.91
CA TRP A 119 3.44 -15.91 45.95
C TRP A 119 3.37 -17.08 46.94
N VAL A 120 4.43 -17.87 47.04
CA VAL A 120 4.53 -18.92 48.07
C VAL A 120 4.39 -18.30 49.45
N SER A 121 5.14 -17.23 49.71
CA SER A 121 5.12 -16.51 51.00
C SER A 121 3.75 -15.91 51.30
N LEU A 122 3.10 -15.30 50.30
CA LEU A 122 1.75 -14.73 50.44
C LEU A 122 0.70 -15.82 50.71
N LEU A 123 0.71 -16.94 49.99
CA LEU A 123 -0.24 -18.02 50.23
C LEU A 123 -0.07 -18.66 51.61
N GLN A 124 1.17 -18.78 52.09
CA GLN A 124 1.44 -19.24 53.45
C GLN A 124 0.87 -18.26 54.48
N GLU A 125 1.09 -16.95 54.30
CA GLU A 125 0.55 -15.88 55.16
C GLU A 125 -0.98 -15.95 55.21
N MET A 126 -1.63 -16.16 54.05
CA MET A 126 -3.08 -16.17 53.96
C MET A 126 -3.69 -17.43 54.57
N THR A 127 -3.13 -18.61 54.28
CA THR A 127 -3.77 -19.91 54.57
C THR A 127 -3.23 -20.65 55.80
N ASN A 128 -2.09 -20.23 56.36
CA ASN A 128 -1.32 -20.97 57.37
C ASN A 128 -0.93 -22.40 56.95
N ARG A 129 -0.83 -22.67 55.65
CA ARG A 129 -0.38 -23.97 55.10
C ARG A 129 1.14 -24.09 55.13
N SER A 130 1.64 -25.32 54.98
CA SER A 130 3.09 -25.56 54.93
C SER A 130 3.69 -24.98 53.65
N ARG A 131 4.95 -24.55 53.71
CA ARG A 131 5.68 -23.98 52.56
C ARG A 131 5.65 -24.92 51.36
N ARG A 132 5.83 -26.22 51.63
CA ARG A 132 5.83 -27.27 50.61
C ARG A 132 4.49 -27.37 49.87
N GLU A 133 3.35 -27.25 50.58
CA GLU A 133 2.03 -27.26 49.94
C GLU A 133 1.86 -26.04 49.01
N CYS A 134 2.28 -24.86 49.48
CA CYS A 134 2.23 -23.63 48.68
C CYS A 134 3.17 -23.68 47.48
N GLU A 135 4.39 -24.21 47.62
CA GLU A 135 5.35 -24.40 46.53
C GLU A 135 4.79 -25.30 45.43
N VAL A 136 4.18 -26.44 45.80
CA VAL A 136 3.56 -27.35 44.84
C VAL A 136 2.40 -26.68 44.09
N TRP A 137 1.55 -25.93 44.80
CA TRP A 137 0.45 -25.20 44.17
C TRP A 137 0.93 -24.10 43.23
N ILE A 138 1.88 -23.27 43.66
CA ILE A 138 2.46 -22.23 42.80
C ILE A 138 3.15 -22.87 41.60
N GLN A 139 3.89 -23.97 41.78
CA GLN A 139 4.52 -24.66 40.66
C GLN A 139 3.53 -25.17 39.62
N SER A 140 2.29 -25.53 40.01
CA SER A 140 1.25 -25.95 39.06
C SER A 140 0.57 -24.77 38.35
N GLN A 141 0.29 -23.67 39.06
CA GLN A 141 -0.48 -22.54 38.49
C GLN A 141 0.40 -21.52 37.77
N PHE A 142 1.64 -21.34 38.20
CA PHE A 142 2.50 -20.25 37.73
C PHE A 142 2.89 -20.33 36.24
N PRO A 143 3.15 -21.51 35.64
CA PRO A 143 3.44 -21.58 34.20
C PRO A 143 2.30 -21.01 33.33
N GLU A 144 1.05 -21.28 33.69
CA GLU A 144 -0.10 -20.75 32.98
C GLU A 144 -0.33 -19.26 33.28
N PHE A 145 -0.06 -18.83 34.51
CA PHE A 145 -0.04 -17.40 34.87
C PHE A 145 1.02 -16.63 34.07
N GLU A 146 2.20 -17.22 33.91
CA GLU A 146 3.30 -16.63 33.15
C GLU A 146 2.93 -16.48 31.68
N ASP A 147 2.36 -17.52 31.08
CA ASP A 147 1.95 -17.54 29.67
C ASP A 147 0.75 -16.61 29.38
N LYS A 148 -0.31 -16.68 30.20
CA LYS A 148 -1.58 -15.98 29.94
C LYS A 148 -1.61 -14.55 30.49
N VAL A 149 -0.78 -14.23 31.49
CA VAL A 149 -0.84 -12.95 32.20
C VAL A 149 0.50 -12.21 32.17
N LEU A 150 1.61 -12.83 32.61
CA LEU A 150 2.89 -12.11 32.70
C LEU A 150 3.49 -11.76 31.34
N ARG A 151 3.29 -12.59 30.29
CA ARG A 151 3.67 -12.22 28.92
C ARG A 151 3.05 -10.90 28.46
N LEU A 152 1.84 -10.59 28.91
CA LEU A 152 1.17 -9.31 28.60
C LEU A 152 1.71 -8.14 29.43
N VAL A 153 2.35 -8.41 30.56
CA VAL A 153 3.04 -7.39 31.36
C VAL A 153 4.40 -7.05 30.72
N THR A 154 5.08 -8.05 30.13
CA THR A 154 6.44 -7.92 29.58
C THR A 154 6.50 -7.67 28.07
N GLN A 155 5.42 -7.85 27.31
CA GLN A 155 5.39 -7.66 25.84
C GLN A 155 4.39 -6.60 25.36
N SER A 156 3.79 -5.80 26.26
CA SER A 156 2.71 -4.89 25.90
C SER A 156 3.13 -3.41 25.90
N PRO A 157 2.52 -2.56 25.04
CA PRO A 157 2.69 -1.09 25.03
C PRO A 157 2.53 -0.36 26.39
N TYR A 158 2.11 -1.05 27.46
CA TYR A 158 1.97 -0.48 28.80
C TYR A 158 3.27 0.05 29.42
N GLU A 159 4.44 -0.53 29.13
CA GLU A 159 5.72 -0.01 29.67
C GLU A 159 5.99 1.43 29.19
N TYR A 160 5.79 1.68 27.89
CA TYR A 160 5.96 3.00 27.29
C TYR A 160 4.86 3.98 27.72
N MET A 161 3.62 3.52 27.91
CA MET A 161 2.57 4.37 28.47
C MET A 161 2.93 4.85 29.88
N SER A 162 3.54 3.98 30.70
CA SER A 162 4.00 4.39 32.03
C SER A 162 5.27 5.24 32.00
N GLU A 163 6.14 5.07 31.00
CA GLU A 163 7.25 6.00 30.76
C GLU A 163 6.75 7.39 30.31
N MET A 164 5.69 7.46 29.50
CA MET A 164 5.01 8.70 29.16
C MET A 164 4.46 9.38 30.43
N ASP A 165 3.77 8.65 31.29
CA ASP A 165 3.26 9.18 32.57
C ASP A 165 4.40 9.71 33.47
N ARG A 166 5.53 9.01 33.51
CA ARG A 166 6.74 9.50 34.22
C ARG A 166 7.30 10.77 33.60
N THR A 167 7.38 10.82 32.29
CA THR A 167 7.92 11.97 31.55
C THR A 167 7.03 13.19 31.71
N ILE A 168 5.70 13.02 31.65
CA ILE A 168 4.72 14.08 31.88
C ILE A 168 4.86 14.65 33.31
N GLY A 169 5.00 13.78 34.32
CA GLY A 169 5.24 14.24 35.69
C GLY A 169 6.54 15.06 35.81
N SER A 170 7.64 14.58 35.24
CA SER A 170 8.91 15.32 35.23
C SER A 170 8.82 16.64 34.46
N LEU A 171 8.01 16.70 33.41
CA LEU A 171 7.79 17.92 32.63
C LEU A 171 7.03 18.96 33.46
N GLN A 172 6.05 18.54 34.27
CA GLN A 172 5.33 19.42 35.20
C GLN A 172 6.29 20.04 36.21
N ASP A 173 7.15 19.23 36.83
CA ASP A 173 8.17 19.71 37.78
C ASP A 173 9.11 20.73 37.11
N THR A 174 9.52 20.46 35.86
CA THR A 174 10.39 21.35 35.07
C THR A 174 9.69 22.67 34.73
N VAL A 175 8.40 22.63 34.38
CA VAL A 175 7.59 23.82 34.12
C VAL A 175 7.51 24.71 35.36
N ASP A 176 7.32 24.11 36.53
CA ASP A 176 7.23 24.86 37.77
C ASP A 176 8.59 25.46 38.17
N GLN A 177 9.70 24.77 37.90
CA GLN A 177 11.04 25.37 38.03
C GLN A 177 11.25 26.55 37.07
N LEU A 178 10.84 26.41 35.80
CA LEU A 178 10.94 27.48 34.81
C LEU A 178 10.15 28.72 35.23
N LYS A 179 8.90 28.55 35.67
CA LYS A 179 8.07 29.65 36.19
C LYS A 179 8.69 30.36 37.39
N ASN A 180 9.44 29.63 38.22
CA ASN A 180 10.12 30.18 39.39
C ASN A 180 11.50 30.79 39.07
N SER A 181 12.04 30.55 37.88
CA SER A 181 13.31 31.16 37.46
C SER A 181 13.21 32.68 37.38
N GLU A 182 14.31 33.36 37.73
CA GLU A 182 14.37 34.82 37.70
C GLU A 182 14.23 35.36 36.26
N PHE A 183 14.87 34.69 35.30
CA PHE A 183 14.80 35.03 33.88
C PHE A 183 13.38 34.97 33.32
N ALA A 184 12.61 33.92 33.65
CA ALA A 184 11.22 33.82 33.21
C ALA A 184 10.32 34.84 33.89
N ARG A 185 10.50 35.13 35.19
CA ARG A 185 9.65 36.11 35.88
C ARG A 185 9.86 37.54 35.40
N GLN A 186 11.06 37.89 34.96
CA GLN A 186 11.42 39.26 34.60
C GLN A 186 11.35 39.55 33.09
N ASN A 187 11.24 38.54 32.22
CA ASN A 187 11.32 38.73 30.76
C ASN A 187 10.08 38.18 30.03
N ILE A 188 9.21 39.07 29.56
CA ILE A 188 7.97 38.70 28.86
C ILE A 188 8.23 38.00 27.51
N CYS A 189 9.28 38.38 26.78
CA CYS A 189 9.64 37.71 25.53
C CYS A 189 10.04 36.26 25.80
N PHE A 190 10.80 36.02 26.87
CA PHE A 190 11.18 34.68 27.29
C PHE A 190 9.96 33.83 27.70
N GLN A 191 8.99 34.43 28.40
CA GLN A 191 7.71 33.77 28.70
C GLN A 191 6.95 33.38 27.43
N GLN A 192 6.88 34.27 26.43
CA GLN A 192 6.17 34.00 25.18
C GLN A 192 6.83 32.87 24.37
N VAL A 193 8.16 32.82 24.31
CA VAL A 193 8.88 31.72 23.64
C VAL A 193 8.55 30.38 24.31
N ILE A 194 8.64 30.32 25.65
CA ILE A 194 8.33 29.10 26.41
C ILE A 194 6.86 28.69 26.20
N LEU A 195 5.93 29.63 26.31
CA LEU A 195 4.49 29.38 26.11
C LEU A 195 4.21 28.82 24.71
N HIS A 196 4.82 29.40 23.68
CA HIS A 196 4.67 28.95 22.30
C HIS A 196 5.09 27.49 22.14
N SER A 197 6.24 27.09 22.72
CA SER A 197 6.69 25.69 22.67
C SER A 197 5.70 24.72 23.32
N PHE A 198 5.10 25.08 24.46
CA PHE A 198 4.08 24.24 25.09
C PHE A 198 2.78 24.18 24.30
N ILE A 199 2.37 25.29 23.67
CA ILE A 199 1.21 25.31 22.77
C ILE A 199 1.44 24.37 21.58
N GLU A 200 2.62 24.39 20.96
CA GLU A 200 2.94 23.49 19.84
C GLU A 200 2.91 22.01 20.25
N ILE A 201 3.41 21.67 21.45
CA ILE A 201 3.35 20.30 21.98
C ILE A 201 1.88 19.91 22.20
N LYS A 202 1.09 20.78 22.84
CA LYS A 202 -0.35 20.54 23.11
C LYS A 202 -1.14 20.35 21.82
N THR A 203 -0.96 21.22 20.84
CA THR A 203 -1.68 21.16 19.55
C THR A 203 -1.39 19.85 18.84
N ARG A 204 -0.11 19.43 18.79
CA ARG A 204 0.27 18.12 18.23
C ARG A 204 -0.41 16.98 18.97
N ALA A 205 -0.33 16.95 20.30
CA ALA A 205 -0.94 15.88 21.11
C ALA A 205 -2.47 15.81 20.97
N THR A 206 -3.15 16.96 20.92
CA THR A 206 -4.63 17.03 20.85
C THR A 206 -5.16 16.45 19.53
N ASN A 207 -4.43 16.63 18.44
CA ASN A 207 -4.83 16.15 17.11
C ASN A 207 -4.40 14.70 16.80
N SER A 208 -3.89 13.95 17.79
CA SER A 208 -3.21 12.66 17.58
C SER A 208 -4.08 11.40 17.80
N ILE A 209 -5.39 11.48 17.56
CA ILE A 209 -6.31 10.35 17.83
C ILE A 209 -6.05 9.15 16.89
N SER A 210 -5.60 9.41 15.65
CA SER A 210 -5.31 8.38 14.64
C SER A 210 -3.93 8.48 14.00
N SER A 211 -3.26 9.63 14.10
CA SER A 211 -1.93 9.87 13.53
C SER A 211 -1.18 10.97 14.26
N TYR A 212 0.14 10.83 14.40
CA TYR A 212 1.02 11.83 15.00
C TYR A 212 1.85 12.53 13.91
N THR A 213 1.77 13.86 13.81
CA THR A 213 2.45 14.61 12.73
C THR A 213 3.49 15.58 13.31
N VAL A 214 4.67 15.61 12.69
CA VAL A 214 5.78 16.53 13.04
C VAL A 214 6.38 17.16 11.78
N PRO A 215 7.16 18.25 11.89
CA PRO A 215 7.93 18.76 10.77
C PRO A 215 8.84 17.67 10.17
N ALA A 216 8.93 17.61 8.85
CA ALA A 216 9.70 16.58 8.15
C ALA A 216 11.19 16.55 8.55
N SER A 217 11.75 17.70 8.93
CA SER A 217 13.12 17.83 9.43
C SER A 217 13.39 17.06 10.72
N GLN A 218 12.35 16.73 11.49
CA GLN A 218 12.48 15.99 12.76
C GLN A 218 12.45 14.47 12.59
N TYR A 219 12.04 13.94 11.43
CA TYR A 219 11.96 12.50 11.21
C TYR A 219 13.23 11.72 11.60
N PRO A 220 14.46 12.16 11.25
CA PRO A 220 15.68 11.44 11.58
C PRO A 220 15.84 11.16 13.08
N GLU A 221 15.49 12.13 13.93
CA GLU A 221 15.62 12.01 15.38
C GLU A 221 14.66 10.95 15.94
N TYR A 222 13.41 10.92 15.45
CA TYR A 222 12.43 9.91 15.83
C TYR A 222 12.87 8.51 15.38
N LEU A 223 13.37 8.38 14.15
CA LEU A 223 13.84 7.09 13.64
C LEU A 223 15.04 6.59 14.43
N ILE A 224 16.04 7.44 14.71
CA ILE A 224 17.22 7.07 15.53
C ILE A 224 16.80 6.67 16.93
N PHE A 225 15.86 7.41 17.54
CA PHE A 225 15.33 7.07 18.86
C PHE A 225 14.71 5.68 18.88
N LEU A 226 13.82 5.38 17.92
CA LEU A 226 13.21 4.05 17.77
C LEU A 226 14.28 2.97 17.54
N GLN A 227 15.24 3.22 16.65
CA GLN A 227 16.34 2.30 16.36
C GLN A 227 17.16 1.93 17.60
N LYS A 228 17.54 2.92 18.41
CA LYS A 228 18.29 2.68 19.65
C LYS A 228 17.47 2.00 20.74
N LYS A 229 16.16 2.26 20.78
CA LYS A 229 15.30 1.82 21.88
C LYS A 229 14.73 0.42 21.66
N ILE A 230 14.27 0.13 20.46
CA ILE A 230 13.52 -1.09 20.16
C ILE A 230 14.03 -1.85 18.92
N ASN A 231 15.12 -1.38 18.30
CA ASN A 231 15.76 -2.01 17.14
C ASN A 231 14.77 -2.52 16.07
N PRO A 232 13.86 -1.66 15.59
CA PRO A 232 12.77 -2.06 14.72
C PRO A 232 13.32 -2.50 13.35
N PHE A 233 12.57 -3.38 12.70
CA PHE A 233 12.74 -3.67 11.30
C PHE A 233 12.07 -2.58 10.47
N VAL A 234 12.81 -1.97 9.54
CA VAL A 234 12.36 -0.83 8.73
C VAL A 234 12.38 -1.20 7.25
N LYS A 235 11.24 -0.97 6.59
CA LYS A 235 11.11 -1.00 5.13
C LYS A 235 10.89 0.43 4.64
N ALA A 236 11.78 0.98 3.82
CA ALA A 236 11.73 2.39 3.42
C ALA A 236 11.89 2.61 1.91
N VAL A 237 11.28 3.69 1.42
CA VAL A 237 11.53 4.28 0.10
C VAL A 237 12.16 5.64 0.32
N ALA A 238 13.27 5.92 -0.37
CA ALA A 238 14.02 7.16 -0.29
C ALA A 238 14.24 7.74 -1.70
N LEU A 239 13.67 8.92 -1.95
CA LEU A 239 13.84 9.70 -3.16
C LEU A 239 15.12 10.51 -3.10
N VAL A 240 16.07 10.09 -3.92
CA VAL A 240 17.32 10.81 -4.12
C VAL A 240 17.07 12.03 -4.99
N ASN A 241 17.25 13.21 -4.41
CA ASN A 241 17.14 14.50 -5.09
C ASN A 241 18.49 15.23 -5.10
N VAL A 242 18.59 16.28 -5.92
CA VAL A 242 19.84 17.05 -6.14
C VAL A 242 20.36 17.71 -4.84
N GLU A 243 19.53 17.81 -3.79
CA GLU A 243 19.88 18.39 -2.49
C GLU A 243 20.26 17.35 -1.42
N GLU A 244 20.30 16.05 -1.74
CA GLU A 244 20.35 14.98 -0.73
C GLU A 244 21.76 14.73 -0.14
N GLN A 245 22.42 15.79 0.34
CA GLN A 245 23.59 15.69 1.23
C GLN A 245 23.25 15.10 2.61
N PHE A 246 21.95 14.89 2.90
CA PHE A 246 21.44 14.42 4.19
C PHE A 246 22.13 13.16 4.72
N TRP A 247 22.34 12.17 3.86
CA TRP A 247 22.95 10.89 4.26
C TRP A 247 24.41 11.03 4.70
N GLN A 248 25.11 12.04 4.21
CA GLN A 248 26.50 12.33 4.55
C GLN A 248 26.62 13.17 5.84
N GLN A 249 25.52 13.78 6.29
CA GLN A 249 25.44 14.54 7.53
C GLN A 249 25.38 13.61 8.76
N THR A 250 25.62 14.20 9.94
CA THR A 250 25.68 13.47 11.22
C THR A 250 24.46 12.59 11.48
N LEU A 251 23.26 13.09 11.16
CA LEU A 251 22.00 12.35 11.38
C LEU A 251 21.85 11.16 10.42
N GLY A 252 22.17 11.33 9.13
CA GLY A 252 22.13 10.24 8.15
C GLY A 252 23.08 9.09 8.51
N LYS A 253 24.31 9.42 8.91
CA LYS A 253 25.29 8.44 9.41
C LYS A 253 24.82 7.71 10.66
N GLU A 254 24.16 8.40 11.58
CA GLU A 254 23.62 7.78 12.79
C GLU A 254 22.42 6.86 12.50
N ILE A 255 21.55 7.21 11.54
CA ILE A 255 20.48 6.32 11.06
C ILE A 255 21.08 5.02 10.54
N LEU A 256 22.09 5.11 9.67
CA LEU A 256 22.76 3.93 9.13
C LEU A 256 23.37 3.08 10.25
N LYS A 257 24.15 3.71 11.14
CA LYS A 257 24.84 3.04 12.24
C LYS A 257 23.89 2.28 13.17
N THR A 258 22.71 2.84 13.43
CA THR A 258 21.73 2.27 14.35
C THR A 258 20.68 1.39 13.66
N SER A 259 20.73 1.25 12.34
CA SER A 259 19.79 0.43 11.58
C SER A 259 19.93 -1.06 11.91
N ASN A 260 18.78 -1.74 11.96
CA ASN A 260 18.69 -3.20 11.99
C ASN A 260 19.22 -3.78 10.66
N GLU A 261 19.90 -4.92 10.73
CA GLU A 261 20.53 -5.59 9.57
C GLU A 261 19.51 -6.21 8.62
N ASP A 262 18.30 -6.51 9.12
CA ASP A 262 17.23 -7.07 8.31
C ASP A 262 16.53 -6.03 7.43
N ASN A 263 16.78 -4.73 7.66
CA ASN A 263 16.15 -3.61 6.98
C ASN A 263 16.10 -3.75 5.45
N ILE A 264 15.07 -3.16 4.86
CA ILE A 264 14.91 -3.05 3.41
C ILE A 264 14.81 -1.58 3.05
N ARG A 265 15.62 -1.12 2.08
CA ARG A 265 15.50 0.23 1.54
C ARG A 265 15.53 0.23 0.03
N VAL A 266 14.61 0.97 -0.58
CA VAL A 266 14.60 1.27 -2.01
C VAL A 266 15.04 2.72 -2.18
N PHE A 267 16.20 2.94 -2.79
CA PHE A 267 16.65 4.27 -3.22
C PHE A 267 16.14 4.56 -4.63
N VAL A 268 15.61 5.74 -4.84
CA VAL A 268 14.94 6.13 -6.08
C VAL A 268 15.67 7.31 -6.67
N PHE A 269 16.28 7.14 -7.84
CA PHE A 269 17.14 8.16 -8.47
C PHE A 269 16.46 8.82 -9.66
N THR A 270 16.68 10.12 -9.85
CA THR A 270 16.16 10.81 -11.05
C THR A 270 17.11 10.73 -12.23
N THR A 271 18.42 10.77 -11.98
CA THR A 271 19.46 10.73 -13.03
C THR A 271 20.58 9.76 -12.71
N GLU A 272 21.29 9.32 -13.75
CA GLU A 272 22.50 8.48 -13.63
C GLU A 272 23.58 9.16 -12.78
N ASP A 273 23.77 10.48 -12.97
CA ASP A 273 24.77 11.26 -12.23
C ASP A 273 24.51 11.24 -10.72
N GLN A 274 23.24 11.33 -10.28
CA GLN A 274 22.90 11.22 -8.87
C GLN A 274 23.24 9.85 -8.29
N PHE A 275 22.97 8.79 -9.06
CA PHE A 275 23.31 7.42 -8.66
C PHE A 275 24.82 7.26 -8.48
N ILE A 276 25.62 7.77 -9.41
CA ILE A 276 27.08 7.71 -9.34
C ILE A 276 27.57 8.52 -8.12
N GLN A 277 27.08 9.74 -7.94
CA GLN A 277 27.48 10.61 -6.82
C GLN A 277 27.15 10.01 -5.44
N MET A 278 26.06 9.25 -5.33
CA MET A 278 25.62 8.62 -4.09
C MET A 278 26.04 7.16 -3.94
N PHE A 279 26.84 6.62 -4.86
CA PHE A 279 27.14 5.18 -4.86
C PHE A 279 27.87 4.72 -3.60
N ASP A 280 28.80 5.53 -3.06
CA ASP A 280 29.50 5.23 -1.80
C ASP A 280 28.53 5.14 -0.62
N THR A 281 27.62 6.11 -0.51
CA THR A 281 26.54 6.08 0.49
C THR A 281 25.65 4.85 0.29
N LEU A 282 25.31 4.53 -0.95
CA LEU A 282 24.49 3.36 -1.29
C LEU A 282 25.17 2.05 -0.85
N GLN A 283 26.50 1.95 -1.02
CA GLN A 283 27.31 0.83 -0.56
C GLN A 283 27.39 0.75 0.97
N ASP A 284 27.57 1.88 1.66
CA ASP A 284 27.53 1.94 3.12
C ASP A 284 26.22 1.34 3.67
N HIS A 285 25.10 1.67 3.03
CA HIS A 285 23.80 1.10 3.36
C HIS A 285 23.67 -0.39 2.98
N ALA A 286 24.12 -0.78 1.78
CA ALA A 286 24.07 -2.17 1.32
C ALA A 286 24.91 -3.09 2.21
N ASN A 287 26.04 -2.60 2.72
CA ASN A 287 26.89 -3.34 3.64
C ASN A 287 26.16 -3.64 4.97
N ARG A 288 25.28 -2.74 5.42
CA ARG A 288 24.49 -2.92 6.64
C ARG A 288 23.25 -3.80 6.45
N TYR A 289 22.46 -3.56 5.40
CA TYR A 289 21.16 -4.22 5.21
C TYR A 289 20.78 -4.33 3.72
N ARG A 290 19.58 -4.84 3.41
CA ARG A 290 19.15 -5.07 2.02
C ARG A 290 18.78 -3.75 1.34
N VAL A 291 19.51 -3.44 0.28
CA VAL A 291 19.32 -2.20 -0.49
C VAL A 291 18.93 -2.55 -1.92
N TYR A 292 17.99 -1.77 -2.44
CA TYR A 292 17.54 -1.81 -3.82
C TYR A 292 17.59 -0.39 -4.39
N ALA A 293 17.74 -0.28 -5.71
CA ALA A 293 17.72 0.99 -6.42
C ALA A 293 16.74 0.93 -7.60
N MET A 294 16.05 2.04 -7.87
CA MET A 294 15.20 2.18 -9.05
C MET A 294 15.21 3.60 -9.59
N ARG A 295 14.77 3.77 -10.84
CA ARG A 295 14.60 5.09 -11.44
C ARG A 295 13.25 5.71 -11.06
N LEU A 296 13.22 7.02 -10.81
CA LEU A 296 11.99 7.76 -10.46
C LEU A 296 10.89 7.59 -11.52
N SER A 297 11.23 7.59 -12.81
CA SER A 297 10.23 7.39 -13.87
C SER A 297 9.52 6.03 -13.75
N ILE A 298 10.22 4.98 -13.34
CA ILE A 298 9.62 3.65 -13.09
C ILE A 298 8.71 3.73 -11.86
N LEU A 299 9.14 4.41 -10.80
CA LEU A 299 8.32 4.59 -9.61
C LEU A 299 7.00 5.31 -9.94
N SER A 300 7.10 6.44 -10.62
CA SER A 300 5.95 7.28 -10.99
C SER A 300 4.99 6.55 -11.92
N ARG A 301 5.51 5.85 -12.95
CA ARG A 301 4.68 5.11 -13.92
C ARG A 301 3.97 3.92 -13.30
N GLU A 302 4.67 3.12 -12.48
CA GLU A 302 4.14 1.83 -12.00
C GLU A 302 3.28 1.95 -10.73
N PHE A 303 3.47 3.02 -9.95
CA PHE A 303 2.83 3.19 -8.64
C PHE A 303 2.04 4.49 -8.52
N GLY A 304 2.19 5.44 -9.45
CA GLY A 304 1.44 6.69 -9.43
C GLY A 304 1.92 7.69 -8.36
N PRO A 305 1.34 8.90 -8.35
CA PRO A 305 1.84 10.03 -7.56
C PRO A 305 1.67 9.81 -6.04
N SER A 306 0.66 9.05 -5.60
CA SER A 306 0.38 8.82 -4.18
C SER A 306 1.49 8.06 -3.45
N TYR A 307 2.27 7.25 -4.17
CA TYR A 307 3.35 6.43 -3.61
C TYR A 307 4.73 6.83 -4.13
N SER A 308 4.81 7.84 -4.99
CA SER A 308 6.06 8.41 -5.51
C SER A 308 6.62 9.46 -4.56
N LYS A 309 6.79 9.07 -3.29
CA LYS A 309 7.23 9.91 -2.18
C LYS A 309 8.06 9.12 -1.18
N ASP A 310 8.79 9.81 -0.32
CA ASP A 310 9.46 9.18 0.82
C ASP A 310 8.43 8.59 1.78
N PHE A 311 8.68 7.38 2.25
CA PHE A 311 7.95 6.79 3.38
C PHE A 311 8.71 5.62 4.00
N SER A 312 8.32 5.23 5.21
CA SER A 312 8.87 4.08 5.92
C SER A 312 7.81 3.33 6.69
N ILE A 313 7.88 2.01 6.64
CA ILE A 313 7.10 1.10 7.49
C ILE A 313 8.06 0.59 8.56
N ILE A 314 7.73 0.86 9.81
CA ILE A 314 8.55 0.55 10.97
C ILE A 314 7.83 -0.53 11.78
N GLU A 315 8.49 -1.66 11.97
CA GLU A 315 7.93 -2.86 12.60
C GLU A 315 8.76 -3.26 13.84
N ALA A 316 8.09 -3.45 14.97
CA ALA A 316 8.68 -4.00 16.19
C ALA A 316 7.62 -4.74 17.00
N SER A 317 8.00 -5.86 17.61
CA SER A 317 7.15 -6.62 18.54
C SER A 317 5.75 -6.93 18.00
N GLY A 318 5.65 -7.28 16.71
CA GLY A 318 4.38 -7.59 16.03
C GLY A 318 3.48 -6.38 15.72
N SER A 319 3.96 -5.16 15.97
CA SER A 319 3.24 -3.91 15.67
C SER A 319 3.93 -3.16 14.52
N LYS A 320 3.15 -2.44 13.71
CA LYS A 320 3.64 -1.66 12.57
C LYS A 320 3.10 -0.24 12.61
N ILE A 321 3.94 0.71 12.20
CA ILE A 321 3.52 2.08 11.87
C ILE A 321 4.02 2.46 10.47
N LEU A 322 3.28 3.33 9.81
CA LEU A 322 3.70 4.02 8.59
C LEU A 322 4.14 5.43 8.97
N ALA A 323 5.32 5.83 8.52
CA ALA A 323 5.81 7.20 8.50
C ALA A 323 5.81 7.68 7.05
N ASP A 324 4.87 8.55 6.65
CA ASP A 324 4.77 9.07 5.29
C ASP A 324 4.82 10.59 5.26
N TYR A 325 5.48 11.14 4.23
CA TYR A 325 5.64 12.57 4.07
C TYR A 325 4.39 13.18 3.43
N ASP A 326 3.99 14.36 3.89
CA ASP A 326 2.84 15.10 3.38
C ASP A 326 3.12 16.62 3.36
N ASN A 327 2.55 17.31 2.37
CA ASN A 327 2.67 18.75 2.18
C ASN A 327 1.39 19.43 2.64
N ILE A 328 1.35 19.81 3.92
CA ILE A 328 0.21 20.53 4.50
C ILE A 328 0.53 22.04 4.44
N GLN A 329 -0.25 22.80 3.67
CA GLN A 329 -0.17 24.27 3.60
C GLN A 329 1.23 24.81 3.25
N GLY A 330 1.97 24.11 2.39
CA GLY A 330 3.31 24.52 1.93
C GLY A 330 4.47 24.13 2.86
N TYR A 331 4.20 23.46 3.99
CA TYR A 331 5.23 22.93 4.88
C TYR A 331 5.36 21.41 4.73
N LYS A 332 6.58 20.92 4.54
CA LYS A 332 6.88 19.48 4.56
C LYS A 332 6.72 18.94 5.98
N SER A 333 5.78 18.01 6.14
CA SER A 333 5.52 17.32 7.40
C SER A 333 5.70 15.80 7.21
N ILE A 334 5.89 15.09 8.31
CA ILE A 334 5.83 13.63 8.34
C ILE A 334 4.74 13.20 9.30
N ARG A 335 3.92 12.27 8.83
CA ARG A 335 2.82 11.68 9.57
C ARG A 335 3.17 10.25 9.96
N PHE A 336 3.01 9.94 11.24
CA PHE A 336 3.07 8.58 11.77
C PHE A 336 1.64 8.06 11.99
N THR A 337 1.29 6.95 11.36
CA THR A 337 -0.03 6.30 11.54
C THR A 337 0.11 4.82 11.87
N ALA A 338 -0.74 4.34 12.77
CA ALA A 338 -0.88 2.93 13.12
C ALA A 338 -2.14 2.29 12.49
N ASP A 339 -2.81 2.99 11.57
CA ASP A 339 -3.98 2.47 10.86
C ASP A 339 -3.60 1.24 10.01
N GLN A 340 -4.10 0.07 10.42
CA GLN A 340 -3.69 -1.21 9.82
C GLN A 340 -4.03 -1.31 8.33
N HIS A 341 -5.14 -0.70 7.89
CA HIS A 341 -5.54 -0.72 6.49
C HIS A 341 -4.54 0.05 5.62
N THR A 342 -4.23 1.28 6.01
CA THR A 342 -3.24 2.13 5.34
C THR A 342 -1.87 1.49 5.35
N VAL A 343 -1.41 0.99 6.52
CA VAL A 343 -0.11 0.31 6.64
C VAL A 343 -0.03 -0.90 5.72
N SER A 344 -1.10 -1.71 5.62
CA SER A 344 -1.11 -2.89 4.73
C SER A 344 -1.05 -2.52 3.25
N ILE A 345 -1.70 -1.43 2.83
CA ILE A 345 -1.63 -0.94 1.44
C ILE A 345 -0.20 -0.52 1.11
N TYR A 346 0.42 0.34 1.93
CA TYR A 346 1.78 0.79 1.72
C TYR A 346 2.79 -0.38 1.76
N GLU A 347 2.56 -1.38 2.61
CA GLU A 347 3.40 -2.58 2.66
C GLU A 347 3.33 -3.40 1.36
N LYS A 348 2.12 -3.59 0.81
CA LYS A 348 1.94 -4.28 -0.49
C LYS A 348 2.64 -3.51 -1.60
N VAL A 349 2.50 -2.19 -1.62
CA VAL A 349 3.14 -1.30 -2.59
C VAL A 349 4.66 -1.40 -2.49
N LEU A 350 5.23 -1.25 -1.30
CA LEU A 350 6.67 -1.35 -1.08
C LEU A 350 7.21 -2.74 -1.47
N ASN A 351 6.52 -3.82 -1.10
CA ASN A 351 6.93 -5.17 -1.50
C ASN A 351 6.92 -5.33 -3.03
N SER A 352 5.99 -4.67 -3.73
CA SER A 352 5.98 -4.63 -5.19
C SER A 352 7.11 -3.76 -5.77
N MET A 353 7.47 -2.64 -5.12
CA MET A 353 8.64 -1.83 -5.50
C MET A 353 9.93 -2.64 -5.39
N VAL A 354 10.11 -3.38 -4.29
CA VAL A 354 11.28 -4.26 -4.07
C VAL A 354 11.44 -5.30 -5.18
N ARG A 355 10.33 -5.88 -5.67
CA ARG A 355 10.36 -6.86 -6.78
C ARG A 355 10.78 -6.25 -8.12
N LYS A 356 10.54 -4.96 -8.32
CA LYS A 356 10.83 -4.22 -9.56
C LYS A 356 12.15 -3.45 -9.51
N ALA A 357 12.68 -3.21 -8.31
CA ALA A 357 13.93 -2.50 -8.10
C ALA A 357 15.15 -3.42 -8.23
N VAL A 358 16.29 -2.85 -8.60
CA VAL A 358 17.56 -3.57 -8.77
C VAL A 358 18.22 -3.75 -7.40
N PHE A 359 18.51 -4.99 -7.02
CA PHE A 359 19.24 -5.29 -5.80
C PHE A 359 20.68 -4.76 -5.86
N ILE A 360 21.16 -4.15 -4.77
CA ILE A 360 22.53 -3.62 -4.65
C ILE A 360 23.39 -4.60 -3.83
N PRO A 361 24.36 -5.29 -4.45
CA PRO A 361 25.28 -6.17 -3.74
C PRO A 361 26.20 -5.41 -2.77
N LYS A 362 26.63 -6.11 -1.71
CA LYS A 362 27.61 -5.62 -0.74
C LYS A 362 29.02 -5.56 -1.33
N ASN A 363 29.86 -4.67 -0.81
CA ASN A 363 31.31 -4.59 -1.08
C ASN A 363 31.72 -4.38 -2.55
N ILE A 364 30.93 -3.64 -3.34
CA ILE A 364 31.36 -3.19 -4.67
C ILE A 364 32.30 -1.99 -4.48
N ARG A 365 33.56 -2.14 -4.88
CA ARG A 365 34.57 -1.07 -4.79
C ARG A 365 34.54 -0.20 -6.06
N ASN A 366 34.71 1.12 -5.90
CA ASN A 366 34.77 2.09 -7.00
C ASN A 366 35.86 1.78 -8.04
N ASP A 367 36.91 1.04 -7.68
CA ASP A 367 38.04 0.75 -8.56
C ASP A 367 37.71 -0.23 -9.71
N ASN A 368 36.53 -0.89 -9.66
CA ASN A 368 36.04 -1.78 -10.71
C ASN A 368 34.84 -1.13 -11.44
N ASP A 369 35.12 -0.19 -12.36
CA ASP A 369 34.14 0.52 -13.21
C ASP A 369 33.03 -0.41 -13.77
N MET A 370 33.38 -1.67 -14.07
CA MET A 370 32.47 -2.67 -14.64
C MET A 370 31.26 -3.01 -13.74
N GLY A 371 31.40 -2.95 -12.41
CA GLY A 371 30.32 -3.28 -11.47
C GLY A 371 29.29 -2.16 -11.31
N ILE A 372 29.79 -0.92 -11.19
CA ILE A 372 28.96 0.29 -11.11
C ILE A 372 28.23 0.50 -12.42
N GLU A 373 28.93 0.38 -13.54
CA GLU A 373 28.36 0.57 -14.87
C GLU A 373 27.29 -0.48 -15.19
N LYS A 374 27.47 -1.73 -14.73
CA LYS A 374 26.44 -2.77 -14.85
C LYS A 374 25.20 -2.44 -14.03
N LEU A 375 25.34 -1.98 -12.78
CA LEU A 375 24.20 -1.59 -11.95
C LEU A 375 23.50 -0.34 -12.49
N LYS A 376 24.28 0.65 -12.93
CA LYS A 376 23.77 1.85 -13.59
C LYS A 376 22.92 1.47 -14.81
N ASN A 377 23.45 0.61 -15.67
CA ASN A 377 22.67 0.09 -16.80
C ASN A 377 21.43 -0.67 -16.32
N LEU A 378 21.50 -1.57 -15.34
CA LEU A 378 20.30 -2.25 -14.81
C LEU A 378 19.23 -1.29 -14.27
N ILE A 379 19.61 -0.15 -13.67
CA ILE A 379 18.69 0.81 -13.05
C ILE A 379 18.11 1.79 -14.08
N PHE A 380 18.93 2.30 -14.99
CA PHE A 380 18.58 3.40 -15.91
C PHE A 380 18.34 2.95 -17.35
N ASN A 381 19.07 1.92 -17.80
CA ASN A 381 19.06 1.37 -19.16
C ASN A 381 18.96 -0.18 -19.12
N PRO A 382 17.97 -0.77 -18.39
CA PRO A 382 17.99 -2.19 -18.06
C PRO A 382 18.19 -3.04 -19.33
N PRO A 383 19.28 -3.83 -19.42
CA PRO A 383 19.51 -4.69 -20.57
C PRO A 383 18.32 -5.64 -20.67
N ASN A 384 17.73 -5.73 -21.86
CA ASN A 384 16.62 -6.61 -22.22
C ASN A 384 16.53 -7.83 -21.29
N LEU A 385 15.68 -7.73 -20.28
CA LEU A 385 15.29 -8.86 -19.44
C LEU A 385 14.46 -9.78 -20.32
N ILE A 386 15.06 -10.88 -20.77
CA ILE A 386 14.34 -11.96 -21.43
C ILE A 386 13.88 -12.95 -20.34
N ASP A 387 12.56 -13.15 -20.30
CA ASP A 387 11.80 -14.25 -19.68
C ASP A 387 11.56 -14.28 -18.15
N TYR A 388 10.90 -13.25 -17.64
CA TYR A 388 9.74 -13.45 -16.77
C TYR A 388 8.79 -12.28 -17.02
N ASP A 389 7.78 -12.53 -17.86
CA ASP A 389 6.73 -11.58 -18.24
C ASP A 389 7.21 -10.37 -19.08
N THR A 390 7.67 -10.61 -20.32
CA THR A 390 7.77 -9.56 -21.36
C THR A 390 6.37 -9.07 -21.69
N LYS A 391 5.98 -8.04 -20.96
CA LYS A 391 4.68 -7.41 -21.06
C LYS A 391 4.83 -6.16 -21.87
N THR A 392 4.67 -6.32 -23.17
CA THR A 392 4.70 -5.22 -24.12
C THR A 392 3.67 -4.17 -23.67
N ILE A 393 4.09 -2.91 -23.64
CA ILE A 393 3.26 -1.75 -23.30
C ILE A 393 3.38 -0.87 -24.54
N GLU A 394 2.24 -0.53 -25.14
CA GLU A 394 2.14 0.19 -26.41
C GLU A 394 1.26 1.42 -26.18
N MET A 395 -0.06 1.31 -26.30
CA MET A 395 -0.99 2.42 -26.07
C MET A 395 -0.88 3.00 -24.66
N SER A 396 -0.69 2.16 -23.64
CA SER A 396 -0.59 2.60 -22.25
C SER A 396 0.74 3.31 -21.90
N LEU A 397 1.63 3.50 -22.89
CA LEU A 397 2.79 4.40 -22.76
C LEU A 397 2.37 5.88 -22.78
N TYR A 398 1.29 6.23 -23.45
CA TYR A 398 0.89 7.61 -23.70
C TYR A 398 -0.60 7.90 -23.44
N ILE A 399 -1.43 6.86 -23.26
CA ILE A 399 -2.85 6.98 -22.92
C ILE A 399 -3.14 6.32 -21.56
N ASP A 400 -3.97 6.97 -20.73
CA ASP A 400 -4.49 6.36 -19.49
C ASP A 400 -5.57 5.30 -19.82
N VAL A 401 -5.31 4.05 -19.44
CA VAL A 401 -6.18 2.89 -19.74
C VAL A 401 -7.51 2.93 -18.98
N GLU A 402 -7.57 3.59 -17.82
CA GLU A 402 -8.82 3.74 -17.07
C GLU A 402 -9.74 4.78 -17.68
N ASP A 403 -9.18 5.86 -18.19
CA ASP A 403 -9.92 6.90 -18.90
C ASP A 403 -10.33 6.44 -20.30
N TYR A 404 -9.44 5.80 -21.05
CA TYR A 404 -9.76 5.16 -22.34
C TYR A 404 -10.98 4.23 -22.23
N ASP A 405 -10.94 3.24 -21.34
CA ASP A 405 -12.01 2.24 -21.22
C ASP A 405 -13.38 2.83 -20.86
N LYS A 406 -13.43 4.01 -20.23
CA LYS A 406 -14.68 4.67 -19.82
C LYS A 406 -15.21 5.61 -20.90
N HIS A 407 -14.34 6.22 -21.69
CA HIS A 407 -14.69 7.34 -22.56
C HIS A 407 -14.64 6.99 -24.05
N GLU A 408 -13.90 5.95 -24.45
CA GLU A 408 -13.69 5.60 -25.87
C GLU A 408 -15.00 5.32 -26.63
N GLU A 409 -16.02 4.74 -25.97
CA GLU A 409 -17.34 4.53 -26.61
C GLU A 409 -18.03 5.83 -27.06
N LYS A 410 -17.56 6.99 -26.62
CA LYS A 410 -18.05 8.31 -27.03
C LYS A 410 -17.21 8.92 -28.16
N HIS A 411 -16.12 8.26 -28.56
CA HIS A 411 -15.36 8.63 -29.74
C HIS A 411 -16.31 8.75 -30.94
N ALA A 412 -16.18 9.86 -31.67
CA ALA A 412 -17.08 10.16 -32.78
C ALA A 412 -17.10 8.98 -33.76
N TYR A 413 -18.31 8.56 -34.16
CA TYR A 413 -18.56 7.46 -35.10
C TYR A 413 -18.16 6.04 -34.66
N PHE A 414 -17.54 5.86 -33.48
CA PHE A 414 -17.04 4.55 -33.04
C PHE A 414 -18.15 3.52 -32.80
N GLN A 415 -19.27 3.93 -32.19
CA GLN A 415 -20.42 3.04 -31.99
C GLN A 415 -21.08 2.61 -33.31
N ASP A 416 -21.18 3.52 -34.26
CA ASP A 416 -21.77 3.26 -35.58
C ASP A 416 -20.88 2.32 -36.40
N MET A 417 -19.56 2.49 -36.30
CA MET A 417 -18.57 1.58 -36.87
C MET A 417 -18.73 0.16 -36.30
N MET A 418 -18.69 0.00 -34.98
CA MET A 418 -18.85 -1.32 -34.33
C MET A 418 -20.18 -1.98 -34.70
N ARG A 419 -21.26 -1.19 -34.82
CA ARG A 419 -22.59 -1.67 -35.25
C ARG A 419 -22.52 -2.23 -36.67
N ARG A 420 -21.94 -1.47 -37.61
CA ARG A 420 -21.82 -1.90 -39.00
C ARG A 420 -20.94 -3.14 -39.17
N MET A 421 -19.85 -3.24 -38.41
CA MET A 421 -19.00 -4.44 -38.39
C MET A 421 -19.80 -5.69 -37.99
N ILE A 422 -20.67 -5.59 -36.98
CA ILE A 422 -21.54 -6.68 -36.55
C ILE A 422 -22.59 -7.00 -37.62
N GLU A 423 -23.19 -6.00 -38.26
CA GLU A 423 -24.16 -6.20 -39.34
C GLU A 423 -23.57 -7.01 -40.49
N ILE A 424 -22.36 -6.67 -40.96
CA ILE A 424 -21.63 -7.41 -42.00
C ILE A 424 -21.42 -8.87 -41.58
N PHE A 425 -21.00 -9.09 -40.34
CA PHE A 425 -20.84 -10.44 -39.81
C PHE A 425 -22.15 -11.23 -39.78
N MET A 426 -23.25 -10.61 -39.34
CA MET A 426 -24.56 -11.25 -39.29
C MET A 426 -25.08 -11.56 -40.70
N GLU A 427 -24.95 -10.62 -41.65
CA GLU A 427 -25.30 -10.80 -43.06
C GLU A 427 -24.57 -12.01 -43.67
N HIS A 428 -23.26 -12.13 -43.43
CA HIS A 428 -22.46 -13.25 -43.95
C HIS A 428 -22.73 -14.57 -43.22
N SER A 429 -22.82 -14.54 -41.90
CA SER A 429 -22.94 -15.76 -41.07
C SER A 429 -24.33 -16.39 -41.11
N ASN A 430 -25.37 -15.68 -41.57
CA ASN A 430 -26.74 -16.22 -41.68
C ASN A 430 -26.84 -17.47 -42.57
N HIS A 431 -25.87 -17.71 -43.46
CA HIS A 431 -25.82 -18.91 -44.29
C HIS A 431 -25.10 -20.11 -43.61
N ASN A 432 -24.42 -19.88 -42.49
CA ASN A 432 -23.67 -20.90 -41.75
C ASN A 432 -24.55 -21.56 -40.68
N HIS A 433 -24.65 -22.89 -40.76
CA HIS A 433 -25.45 -23.71 -39.84
C HIS A 433 -24.69 -24.05 -38.54
N HIS A 434 -23.44 -23.61 -38.40
CA HIS A 434 -22.58 -23.86 -37.26
C HIS A 434 -22.09 -22.55 -36.63
N PRO A 435 -21.94 -22.49 -35.29
CA PRO A 435 -21.40 -21.32 -34.62
C PRO A 435 -19.98 -20.98 -35.08
N SER A 436 -19.73 -19.68 -35.32
CA SER A 436 -18.46 -19.17 -35.86
C SER A 436 -17.39 -19.04 -34.77
N SER A 437 -16.15 -19.36 -35.15
CA SER A 437 -14.93 -19.07 -34.40
C SER A 437 -14.32 -17.73 -34.83
N ILE A 438 -13.97 -16.89 -33.85
CA ILE A 438 -13.55 -15.51 -34.07
C ILE A 438 -12.14 -15.26 -33.51
N LEU A 439 -11.34 -14.51 -34.26
CA LEU A 439 -10.11 -13.89 -33.79
C LEU A 439 -10.26 -12.37 -33.80
N GLU A 440 -10.05 -11.72 -32.67
CA GLU A 440 -10.05 -10.26 -32.55
C GLU A 440 -8.62 -9.78 -32.32
N LEU A 441 -8.11 -8.92 -33.21
CA LEU A 441 -6.76 -8.38 -33.18
C LEU A 441 -6.80 -6.99 -32.53
N GLY A 442 -5.94 -6.77 -31.53
CA GLY A 442 -5.89 -5.51 -30.77
C GLY A 442 -7.18 -5.25 -30.01
N ALA A 443 -7.58 -6.19 -29.13
CA ALA A 443 -8.85 -6.11 -28.44
C ALA A 443 -8.93 -4.97 -27.39
N GLY A 444 -7.81 -4.32 -27.07
CA GLY A 444 -7.70 -3.26 -26.09
C GLY A 444 -8.20 -3.71 -24.72
N THR A 445 -9.10 -2.92 -24.13
CA THR A 445 -9.77 -3.27 -22.86
C THR A 445 -11.04 -4.10 -23.06
N GLY A 446 -11.33 -4.51 -24.31
CA GLY A 446 -12.42 -5.38 -24.72
C GLY A 446 -13.77 -4.71 -24.89
N ILE A 447 -13.79 -3.47 -25.39
CA ILE A 447 -15.02 -2.72 -25.70
C ILE A 447 -15.79 -3.41 -26.83
N PHE A 448 -15.12 -3.76 -27.93
CA PHE A 448 -15.75 -4.48 -29.04
C PHE A 448 -15.98 -5.97 -28.70
N THR A 449 -15.02 -6.63 -28.03
CA THR A 449 -15.18 -7.98 -27.46
C THR A 449 -16.50 -8.14 -26.68
N SER A 450 -16.90 -7.12 -25.89
CA SER A 450 -18.14 -7.15 -25.11
C SER A 450 -19.39 -7.32 -25.98
N ARG A 451 -19.38 -6.73 -27.18
CA ARG A 451 -20.49 -6.81 -28.14
C ARG A 451 -20.51 -8.18 -28.83
N LEU A 452 -19.35 -8.66 -29.28
CA LEU A 452 -19.20 -10.00 -29.86
C LEU A 452 -19.63 -11.10 -28.88
N ALA A 453 -19.27 -10.96 -27.60
CA ALA A 453 -19.61 -11.91 -26.54
C ALA A 453 -21.13 -12.13 -26.37
N ASN A 454 -21.95 -11.12 -26.71
CA ASN A 454 -23.40 -11.17 -26.59
C ASN A 454 -24.10 -11.82 -27.80
N LEU A 455 -23.38 -12.11 -28.88
CA LEU A 455 -23.95 -12.77 -30.06
C LEU A 455 -24.03 -14.29 -29.85
N SER A 456 -25.18 -14.88 -30.20
CA SER A 456 -25.49 -16.30 -29.97
C SER A 456 -24.90 -17.24 -31.03
N ASN A 457 -24.59 -16.73 -32.22
CA ASN A 457 -23.97 -17.44 -33.34
C ASN A 457 -22.44 -17.55 -33.25
N ILE A 458 -21.83 -17.12 -32.13
CA ILE A 458 -20.39 -17.21 -31.86
C ILE A 458 -20.14 -18.23 -30.74
N ASN A 459 -19.31 -19.25 -31.01
CA ASN A 459 -18.93 -20.25 -29.99
C ASN A 459 -17.66 -19.89 -29.22
N LYS A 460 -16.67 -19.31 -29.91
CA LYS A 460 -15.35 -19.02 -29.36
C LYS A 460 -14.80 -17.73 -29.95
N ILE A 461 -14.27 -16.89 -29.08
CA ILE A 461 -13.55 -15.65 -29.41
C ILE A 461 -12.16 -15.76 -28.82
N VAL A 462 -11.14 -15.67 -29.65
CA VAL A 462 -9.76 -15.49 -29.23
C VAL A 462 -9.40 -14.02 -29.42
N THR A 463 -8.98 -13.35 -28.37
CA THR A 463 -8.61 -11.93 -28.41
C THR A 463 -7.11 -11.78 -28.22
N ILE A 464 -6.46 -11.03 -29.10
CA ILE A 464 -5.04 -10.72 -29.03
C ILE A 464 -4.89 -9.28 -28.57
N GLU A 465 -4.11 -9.07 -27.51
CA GLU A 465 -3.76 -7.74 -27.05
C GLU A 465 -2.27 -7.69 -26.71
N ILE A 466 -1.56 -6.72 -27.28
CA ILE A 466 -0.12 -6.57 -27.10
C ILE A 466 0.20 -5.71 -25.87
N ASP A 467 -0.64 -4.73 -25.55
CA ASP A 467 -0.49 -3.84 -24.41
C ASP A 467 -0.92 -4.52 -23.11
N TRP A 468 0.00 -4.62 -22.17
CA TRP A 468 -0.22 -5.36 -20.94
C TRP A 468 -1.30 -4.77 -20.04
N HIS A 469 -1.41 -3.44 -19.97
CA HIS A 469 -2.40 -2.81 -19.10
C HIS A 469 -3.81 -3.02 -19.66
N CYS A 470 -3.96 -2.89 -20.99
CA CYS A 470 -5.17 -3.21 -21.71
C CYS A 470 -5.55 -4.69 -21.55
N TYR A 471 -4.59 -5.59 -21.79
CA TYR A 471 -4.75 -7.03 -21.60
C TYR A 471 -5.22 -7.37 -20.17
N LYS A 472 -4.70 -6.70 -19.15
CA LYS A 472 -5.11 -6.96 -17.76
C LYS A 472 -6.54 -6.55 -17.49
N LYS A 473 -6.99 -5.44 -18.09
CA LYS A 473 -8.36 -4.98 -17.98
C LYS A 473 -9.31 -5.91 -18.73
N LEU A 474 -8.96 -6.28 -19.96
CA LEU A 474 -9.63 -7.28 -20.79
C LEU A 474 -9.81 -8.60 -20.02
N LEU A 475 -8.70 -9.15 -19.50
CA LEU A 475 -8.71 -10.40 -18.72
C LEU A 475 -9.60 -10.28 -17.49
N SER A 476 -9.60 -9.13 -16.80
CA SER A 476 -10.48 -8.88 -15.65
C SER A 476 -11.96 -8.84 -16.03
N LYS A 477 -12.30 -8.14 -17.12
CA LYS A 477 -13.68 -7.97 -17.62
C LYS A 477 -14.30 -9.31 -18.03
N PHE A 478 -13.51 -10.21 -18.62
CA PHE A 478 -14.01 -11.46 -19.18
C PHE A 478 -13.70 -12.73 -18.37
N ARG A 479 -13.23 -12.63 -17.12
CA ARG A 479 -12.97 -13.82 -16.26
C ARG A 479 -14.13 -14.81 -16.17
N ARG A 480 -15.37 -14.29 -16.24
CA ARG A 480 -16.61 -15.09 -16.15
C ARG A 480 -17.02 -15.78 -17.45
N TYR A 481 -16.42 -15.42 -18.58
CA TYR A 481 -16.69 -15.99 -19.91
C TYR A 481 -15.73 -17.13 -20.28
N LYS A 482 -15.11 -17.74 -19.27
CA LYS A 482 -14.13 -18.84 -19.44
C LYS A 482 -14.75 -19.95 -20.29
N GLY A 483 -14.18 -20.20 -21.47
CA GLY A 483 -14.65 -21.20 -22.44
C GLY A 483 -15.27 -20.61 -23.70
N LYS A 484 -15.86 -19.39 -23.63
CA LYS A 484 -16.30 -18.63 -24.81
C LYS A 484 -15.25 -17.62 -25.26
N ILE A 485 -14.53 -17.00 -24.31
CA ILE A 485 -13.51 -15.98 -24.60
C ILE A 485 -12.15 -16.46 -24.07
N GLU A 486 -11.13 -16.36 -24.92
CA GLU A 486 -9.73 -16.65 -24.63
C GLU A 486 -8.90 -15.40 -24.94
N ALA A 487 -8.45 -14.71 -23.90
CA ALA A 487 -7.59 -13.54 -24.04
C ALA A 487 -6.12 -13.93 -23.99
N VAL A 488 -5.37 -13.55 -25.03
CA VAL A 488 -3.96 -13.86 -25.23
C VAL A 488 -3.15 -12.56 -25.27
N HIS A 489 -2.05 -12.54 -24.51
CA HIS A 489 -1.13 -11.41 -24.46
C HIS A 489 0.03 -11.66 -25.45
N GLU A 490 -0.18 -11.33 -26.73
CA GLU A 490 0.74 -11.62 -27.84
C GLU A 490 0.72 -10.51 -28.90
N ASP A 491 1.62 -10.61 -29.87
CA ASP A 491 1.77 -9.67 -30.99
C ASP A 491 0.97 -10.15 -32.23
N SER A 492 -0.05 -9.38 -32.63
CA SER A 492 -0.92 -9.71 -33.77
C SER A 492 -0.19 -9.86 -35.10
N ARG A 493 1.01 -9.27 -35.25
CA ARG A 493 1.85 -9.40 -36.46
C ARG A 493 2.46 -10.78 -36.61
N THR A 494 2.61 -11.51 -35.51
CA THR A 494 3.34 -12.79 -35.46
C THR A 494 2.55 -13.93 -34.83
N TYR A 495 1.36 -13.66 -34.30
CA TYR A 495 0.46 -14.66 -33.71
C TYR A 495 0.18 -15.81 -34.71
N ASP A 496 0.62 -17.02 -34.37
CA ASP A 496 0.57 -18.22 -35.21
C ASP A 496 -0.03 -19.43 -34.45
N PRO A 497 -1.35 -19.42 -34.18
CA PRO A 497 -2.05 -20.50 -33.51
C PRO A 497 -2.19 -21.76 -34.39
N LEU A 498 -2.38 -22.91 -33.75
CA LEU A 498 -2.68 -24.18 -34.45
C LEU A 498 -4.04 -24.19 -35.18
N GLN A 499 -4.93 -23.24 -34.89
CA GLN A 499 -6.29 -23.16 -35.43
C GLN A 499 -6.47 -21.90 -36.27
N VAL A 500 -7.19 -22.04 -37.38
CA VAL A 500 -7.67 -20.92 -38.22
C VAL A 500 -9.12 -20.56 -37.89
N PHE A 501 -9.50 -19.31 -38.17
CA PHE A 501 -10.77 -18.71 -37.74
C PHE A 501 -11.73 -18.46 -38.90
N ASP A 502 -13.03 -18.46 -38.62
CA ASP A 502 -14.06 -18.15 -39.62
C ASP A 502 -14.13 -16.65 -39.91
N TYR A 503 -13.85 -15.84 -38.90
CA TYR A 503 -13.79 -14.38 -39.03
C TYR A 503 -12.64 -13.80 -38.20
N ILE A 504 -12.04 -12.73 -38.73
CA ILE A 504 -11.06 -11.91 -38.04
C ILE A 504 -11.64 -10.51 -37.90
N PHE A 505 -11.59 -9.93 -36.70
CA PHE A 505 -11.97 -8.53 -36.45
C PHE A 505 -10.75 -7.72 -36.02
N SER A 506 -10.72 -6.45 -36.43
CA SER A 506 -9.84 -5.41 -35.91
C SER A 506 -10.65 -4.14 -35.75
N SER A 507 -10.65 -3.54 -34.56
CA SER A 507 -11.42 -2.34 -34.22
C SER A 507 -10.50 -1.32 -33.59
N PHE A 508 -10.19 -0.24 -34.32
CA PHE A 508 -9.24 0.81 -33.90
C PHE A 508 -7.86 0.24 -33.50
N ALA A 509 -7.39 -0.77 -34.23
CA ALA A 509 -6.15 -1.47 -33.88
C ALA A 509 -5.11 -1.48 -35.01
N ASP A 510 -5.51 -1.48 -36.29
CA ASP A 510 -4.56 -1.57 -37.39
C ASP A 510 -3.64 -0.34 -37.45
N HIS A 511 -4.14 0.85 -37.07
CA HIS A 511 -3.34 2.07 -37.03
C HIS A 511 -2.19 2.01 -36.01
N HIS A 512 -2.21 1.10 -35.03
CA HIS A 512 -1.07 0.86 -34.13
C HIS A 512 0.06 0.02 -34.75
N ILE A 513 -0.17 -0.55 -35.93
CA ILE A 513 0.86 -1.29 -36.67
C ILE A 513 1.69 -0.33 -37.51
N ARG A 514 3.00 -0.28 -37.22
CA ARG A 514 3.99 0.48 -38.01
C ARG A 514 3.87 0.18 -39.49
N ILE A 515 3.99 1.21 -40.32
CA ILE A 515 3.87 1.11 -41.78
C ILE A 515 4.79 0.03 -42.36
N THR A 516 6.02 -0.10 -41.84
CA THR A 516 7.00 -1.11 -42.27
C THR A 516 6.56 -2.55 -42.00
N ASP A 517 5.66 -2.74 -41.03
CA ASP A 517 5.27 -4.07 -40.53
C ASP A 517 3.87 -4.47 -41.00
N LYS A 518 3.10 -3.52 -41.59
CA LYS A 518 1.72 -3.77 -42.06
C LYS A 518 1.65 -4.88 -43.11
N GLU A 519 2.65 -4.99 -43.99
CA GLU A 519 2.68 -6.06 -45.00
C GLU A 519 2.80 -7.45 -44.33
N GLN A 520 3.70 -7.60 -43.35
CA GLN A 520 3.83 -8.82 -42.56
C GLN A 520 2.57 -9.11 -41.74
N TYR A 521 1.95 -8.07 -41.17
CA TYR A 521 0.69 -8.17 -40.44
C TYR A 521 -0.44 -8.75 -41.29
N PHE A 522 -0.63 -8.25 -42.52
CA PHE A 522 -1.65 -8.81 -43.41
C PHE A 522 -1.32 -10.21 -43.90
N GLU A 523 -0.05 -10.54 -44.13
CA GLU A 523 0.35 -11.93 -44.41
C GLU A 523 0.05 -12.86 -43.23
N ASN A 524 0.18 -12.38 -41.98
CA ASN A 524 -0.22 -13.14 -40.80
C ASN A 524 -1.73 -13.33 -40.71
N ILE A 525 -2.52 -12.30 -41.02
CA ILE A 525 -3.98 -12.39 -41.11
C ILE A 525 -4.41 -13.47 -42.12
N LYS A 526 -3.77 -13.51 -43.30
CA LYS A 526 -4.05 -14.52 -44.33
C LYS A 526 -3.81 -15.95 -43.85
N ARG A 527 -2.77 -16.18 -43.04
CA ARG A 527 -2.49 -17.50 -42.46
C ARG A 527 -3.55 -17.95 -41.44
N ASN A 528 -4.21 -16.99 -40.79
CA ASN A 528 -5.12 -17.23 -39.69
C ASN A 528 -6.60 -17.29 -40.08
N ILE A 529 -6.97 -16.95 -41.31
CA ILE A 529 -8.35 -17.00 -41.81
C ILE A 529 -8.61 -18.27 -42.63
N LYS A 530 -9.81 -18.85 -42.48
CA LYS A 530 -10.26 -19.95 -43.34
C LYS A 530 -10.61 -19.47 -44.75
N PRO A 531 -10.51 -20.35 -45.77
CA PRO A 531 -11.11 -20.09 -47.07
C PRO A 531 -12.62 -19.76 -46.94
N GLY A 532 -13.06 -18.69 -47.59
CA GLY A 532 -14.43 -18.18 -47.48
C GLY A 532 -14.77 -17.44 -46.18
N GLY A 533 -13.80 -17.25 -45.27
CA GLY A 533 -13.94 -16.39 -44.10
C GLY A 533 -13.83 -14.90 -44.44
N LEU A 534 -14.27 -14.04 -43.52
CA LEU A 534 -14.16 -12.58 -43.67
C LEU A 534 -13.25 -11.95 -42.62
N ILE A 535 -12.48 -10.97 -43.04
CA ILE A 535 -11.73 -10.07 -42.17
C ILE A 535 -12.49 -8.74 -42.17
N ILE A 536 -12.93 -8.28 -41.00
CA ILE A 536 -13.76 -7.09 -40.85
C ILE A 536 -12.99 -6.09 -39.99
N VAL A 537 -12.54 -4.99 -40.62
CA VAL A 537 -11.71 -3.96 -39.96
C VAL A 537 -12.50 -2.68 -39.87
N GLY A 538 -12.66 -2.14 -38.67
CA GLY A 538 -13.14 -0.77 -38.44
C GLY A 538 -11.99 0.07 -37.93
N ASP A 539 -11.57 1.09 -38.69
CA ASP A 539 -10.42 1.91 -38.28
C ASP A 539 -10.50 3.36 -38.77
N GLU A 540 -9.57 4.15 -38.26
CA GLU A 540 -9.38 5.56 -38.47
C GLU A 540 -8.36 5.82 -39.59
N PHE A 541 -8.74 6.66 -40.55
CA PHE A 541 -7.92 6.97 -41.71
C PHE A 541 -7.78 8.48 -41.87
N ILE A 542 -6.54 8.94 -42.07
CA ILE A 542 -6.23 10.35 -42.31
C ILE A 542 -6.45 10.74 -43.79
N PRO A 543 -6.56 12.04 -44.10
CA PRO A 543 -6.61 12.51 -45.49
C PRO A 543 -5.44 12.00 -46.35
N GLU A 544 -5.65 12.00 -47.66
CA GLU A 544 -4.57 11.79 -48.61
C GLU A 544 -3.46 12.84 -48.42
N HIS A 545 -2.23 12.38 -48.42
CA HIS A 545 -1.04 13.18 -48.14
C HIS A 545 0.16 12.66 -48.93
N ASN A 546 1.19 13.49 -49.08
CA ASN A 546 2.40 13.09 -49.80
C ASN A 546 3.26 12.16 -48.93
N LEU A 547 3.47 10.93 -49.41
CA LEU A 547 4.21 9.88 -48.70
C LEU A 547 5.68 10.22 -48.41
N ASN A 548 6.28 11.09 -49.22
CA ASN A 548 7.67 11.49 -49.09
C ASN A 548 7.84 12.81 -48.32
N ASP A 549 6.75 13.33 -47.74
CA ASP A 549 6.73 14.61 -47.05
C ASP A 549 6.11 14.47 -45.66
N LYS A 550 6.98 14.50 -44.64
CA LYS A 550 6.57 14.41 -43.24
C LYS A 550 5.64 15.56 -42.84
N GLU A 551 5.85 16.77 -43.37
CA GLU A 551 4.99 17.91 -43.03
C GLU A 551 3.58 17.72 -43.60
N SER A 552 3.47 17.15 -44.80
CA SER A 552 2.19 16.81 -45.41
C SER A 552 1.43 15.77 -44.56
N ARG A 553 2.11 14.72 -44.08
CA ARG A 553 1.50 13.74 -43.16
C ARG A 553 1.11 14.36 -41.82
N ASP A 554 2.00 15.13 -41.22
CA ASP A 554 1.75 15.78 -39.92
C ASP A 554 0.57 16.77 -40.01
N CYS A 555 0.35 17.40 -41.18
CA CYS A 555 -0.85 18.19 -41.46
C CYS A 555 -2.12 17.33 -41.53
N ALA A 556 -2.06 16.16 -42.20
CA ALA A 556 -3.18 15.24 -42.30
C ALA A 556 -3.59 14.66 -40.93
N LEU A 557 -2.62 14.28 -40.09
CA LEU A 557 -2.86 13.87 -38.70
C LEU A 557 -3.56 14.97 -37.90
N LYS A 558 -3.05 16.21 -37.97
CA LYS A 558 -3.67 17.36 -37.30
C LYS A 558 -5.08 17.62 -37.82
N ALA A 559 -5.33 17.49 -39.12
CA ALA A 559 -6.66 17.69 -39.69
C ALA A 559 -7.67 16.69 -39.09
N TYR A 560 -7.31 15.41 -39.03
CA TYR A 560 -8.15 14.36 -38.45
C TYR A 560 -8.36 14.53 -36.94
N HIS A 561 -7.29 14.54 -36.14
CA HIS A 561 -7.44 14.58 -34.68
C HIS A 561 -8.10 15.87 -34.20
N ASN A 562 -7.78 17.04 -34.79
CA ASN A 562 -8.47 18.27 -34.38
C ASN A 562 -9.97 18.21 -34.70
N HIS A 563 -10.37 17.54 -35.78
CA HIS A 563 -11.79 17.35 -36.08
C HIS A 563 -12.49 16.52 -35.00
N ILE A 564 -11.88 15.41 -34.55
CA ILE A 564 -12.44 14.59 -33.46
C ILE A 564 -12.43 15.35 -32.12
N ILE A 565 -11.33 16.05 -31.80
CA ILE A 565 -11.20 16.90 -30.61
C ILE A 565 -12.30 17.96 -30.57
N ASP A 566 -12.60 18.60 -31.69
CA ASP A 566 -13.64 19.62 -31.78
C ASP A 566 -15.03 19.02 -31.55
N ILE A 567 -15.31 17.82 -32.06
CA ILE A 567 -16.56 17.10 -31.77
C ILE A 567 -16.63 16.76 -30.28
N ALA A 568 -15.57 16.21 -29.69
CA ALA A 568 -15.53 15.87 -28.28
C ALA A 568 -15.77 17.10 -27.39
N LYS A 569 -15.16 18.25 -27.72
CA LYS A 569 -15.39 19.52 -27.02
C LYS A 569 -16.82 20.03 -27.16
N GLN A 570 -17.42 19.92 -28.34
CA GLN A 570 -18.83 20.30 -28.57
C GLN A 570 -19.80 19.42 -27.76
N GLN A 571 -19.41 18.17 -27.48
CA GLN A 571 -20.16 17.23 -26.65
C GLN A 571 -19.81 17.31 -25.15
N GLU A 572 -18.96 18.27 -24.75
CA GLU A 572 -18.47 18.44 -23.37
C GLU A 572 -17.66 17.23 -22.83
N GLU A 573 -17.12 16.39 -23.71
CA GLU A 573 -16.31 15.21 -23.37
C GLU A 573 -14.82 15.58 -23.27
N LEU A 574 -14.46 16.32 -22.21
CA LEU A 574 -13.09 16.87 -22.03
C LEU A 574 -12.00 15.79 -21.87
N ILE A 575 -12.33 14.63 -21.29
CA ILE A 575 -11.37 13.52 -21.15
C ILE A 575 -11.06 12.92 -22.52
N LEU A 576 -12.10 12.68 -23.35
CA LEU A 576 -11.92 12.20 -24.72
C LEU A 576 -11.10 13.18 -25.57
N ALA A 577 -11.33 14.49 -25.42
CA ALA A 577 -10.51 15.50 -26.10
C ALA A 577 -9.03 15.46 -25.67
N THR A 578 -8.75 15.08 -24.41
CA THR A 578 -7.38 14.88 -23.93
C THR A 578 -6.77 13.61 -24.52
N LEU A 579 -7.50 12.49 -24.53
CA LEU A 579 -7.06 11.22 -25.14
C LEU A 579 -6.69 11.41 -26.61
N GLU A 580 -7.52 12.15 -27.36
CA GLU A 580 -7.22 12.45 -28.76
C GLU A 580 -6.02 13.37 -28.96
N GLN A 581 -5.79 14.30 -28.02
CA GLN A 581 -4.59 15.13 -28.05
C GLN A 581 -3.32 14.30 -27.80
N GLU A 582 -3.40 13.31 -26.91
CA GLU A 582 -2.32 12.36 -26.63
C GLU A 582 -2.05 11.42 -27.81
N ALA A 583 -3.10 10.94 -28.50
CA ALA A 583 -2.99 10.16 -29.72
C ALA A 583 -2.34 10.97 -30.86
N LEU A 584 -2.75 12.23 -31.06
CA LEU A 584 -2.11 13.15 -32.01
C LEU A 584 -0.62 13.35 -31.70
N ASP A 585 -0.29 13.60 -30.44
CA ASP A 585 1.10 13.75 -29.99
C ASP A 585 1.92 12.48 -30.24
N SER A 586 1.34 11.31 -30.01
CA SER A 586 1.95 10.00 -30.30
C SER A 586 2.21 9.84 -31.80
N GLY A 587 1.25 10.19 -32.65
CA GLY A 587 1.39 10.10 -34.11
C GLY A 587 2.44 11.05 -34.68
N LEU A 588 2.48 12.29 -34.21
CA LEU A 588 3.49 13.28 -34.62
C LEU A 588 4.92 12.85 -34.23
N ARG A 589 5.06 12.08 -33.15
CA ARG A 589 6.32 11.53 -32.64
C ARG A 589 6.60 10.09 -33.12
N GLU A 590 5.67 9.47 -33.87
CA GLU A 590 5.77 8.10 -34.38
C GLU A 590 6.00 7.04 -33.28
N ILE A 591 5.30 7.19 -32.17
CA ILE A 591 5.44 6.31 -30.99
C ILE A 591 4.53 5.08 -31.11
N GLY A 592 3.21 5.30 -31.22
CA GLY A 592 2.19 4.24 -31.27
C GLY A 592 1.04 4.48 -32.25
N ASP A 593 0.84 5.71 -32.74
CA ASP A 593 -0.17 5.99 -33.76
C ASP A 593 0.47 6.11 -35.16
N PHE A 594 0.15 5.18 -36.06
CA PHE A 594 0.66 5.10 -37.43
C PHE A 594 -0.48 5.12 -38.46
N LYS A 595 -1.46 6.00 -38.25
CA LYS A 595 -2.55 6.26 -39.21
C LYS A 595 -2.02 6.55 -40.62
N ILE A 596 -2.71 5.98 -41.60
CA ILE A 596 -2.44 6.14 -43.04
C ILE A 596 -3.73 6.51 -43.78
N SER A 597 -3.61 6.94 -45.04
CA SER A 597 -4.78 7.18 -45.87
C SER A 597 -5.43 5.87 -46.32
N CYS A 598 -6.68 5.95 -46.78
CA CYS A 598 -7.35 4.80 -47.39
C CYS A 598 -6.57 4.28 -48.61
N GLU A 599 -6.08 5.16 -49.48
CA GLU A 599 -5.33 4.73 -50.66
C GLU A 599 -4.09 3.89 -50.28
N GLN A 600 -3.34 4.30 -49.26
CA GLN A 600 -2.18 3.55 -48.77
C GLN A 600 -2.58 2.17 -48.22
N TYR A 601 -3.64 2.13 -47.41
CA TYR A 601 -4.13 0.88 -46.81
C TYR A 601 -4.58 -0.11 -47.91
N GLU A 602 -5.31 0.38 -48.90
CA GLU A 602 -5.77 -0.40 -50.04
C GLU A 602 -4.63 -0.92 -50.93
N GLN A 603 -3.58 -0.12 -51.13
CA GLN A 603 -2.38 -0.56 -51.85
C GLN A 603 -1.67 -1.71 -51.14
N LEU A 604 -1.61 -1.67 -49.80
CA LEU A 604 -1.04 -2.75 -48.99
C LEU A 604 -1.88 -4.04 -49.13
N LEU A 605 -3.21 -3.95 -49.03
CA LEU A 605 -4.11 -5.10 -49.22
C LEU A 605 -3.95 -5.73 -50.61
N LYS A 606 -3.90 -4.91 -51.67
CA LYS A 606 -3.68 -5.39 -53.04
C LYS A 606 -2.34 -6.09 -53.20
N ARG A 607 -1.28 -5.56 -52.58
CA ARG A 607 0.07 -6.12 -52.66
C ARG A 607 0.15 -7.53 -52.08
N VAL A 608 -0.53 -7.78 -50.95
CA VAL A 608 -0.61 -9.11 -50.33
C VAL A 608 -1.68 -10.01 -50.96
N GLY A 609 -2.37 -9.54 -52.00
CA GLY A 609 -3.36 -10.33 -52.76
C GLY A 609 -4.70 -10.51 -52.04
N LEU A 610 -5.11 -9.55 -51.21
CA LEU A 610 -6.44 -9.53 -50.58
C LEU A 610 -7.44 -8.72 -51.41
N GLU A 611 -8.67 -9.21 -51.50
CA GLU A 611 -9.80 -8.47 -52.05
C GLU A 611 -10.58 -7.78 -50.94
N PHE A 612 -11.18 -6.63 -51.22
CA PHE A 612 -11.88 -5.86 -50.20
C PHE A 612 -12.99 -4.97 -50.75
N LYS A 613 -13.89 -4.57 -49.84
CA LYS A 613 -14.87 -3.51 -50.00
C LYS A 613 -14.74 -2.58 -48.79
N LYS A 614 -14.90 -1.27 -48.99
CA LYS A 614 -14.90 -0.28 -47.90
C LYS A 614 -16.21 0.49 -47.83
N GLU A 615 -16.59 0.91 -46.62
CA GLU A 615 -17.75 1.76 -46.34
C GLU A 615 -17.30 2.87 -45.38
N LYS A 616 -17.60 4.14 -45.70
CA LYS A 616 -17.31 5.27 -44.82
C LYS A 616 -18.41 5.39 -43.77
N ILE A 617 -18.03 5.49 -42.50
CA ILE A 617 -18.98 5.65 -41.39
C ILE A 617 -19.16 7.13 -41.04
N GLY A 618 -18.07 7.88 -40.98
CA GLY A 618 -18.13 9.32 -40.73
C GLY A 618 -16.76 9.98 -40.72
N PRO A 619 -16.70 11.31 -40.93
CA PRO A 619 -17.79 12.18 -41.38
C PRO A 619 -18.20 11.89 -42.84
N LEU A 620 -19.50 11.83 -43.14
CA LEU A 620 -20.00 11.46 -44.48
C LEU A 620 -19.94 12.60 -45.51
N ASP A 621 -19.92 13.83 -45.03
CA ASP A 621 -20.00 15.07 -45.80
C ASP A 621 -18.64 15.73 -46.04
N ARG A 622 -17.55 15.13 -45.52
CA ARG A 622 -16.20 15.70 -45.54
C ARG A 622 -15.13 14.69 -45.87
N ASP A 623 -14.44 14.90 -46.98
CA ASP A 623 -13.28 14.07 -47.38
C ASP A 623 -11.94 14.72 -47.00
N ASP A 624 -11.94 15.99 -46.62
CA ASP A 624 -10.75 16.78 -46.33
C ASP A 624 -10.11 16.52 -44.95
N VAL A 625 -10.81 15.82 -44.06
CA VAL A 625 -10.33 15.45 -42.70
C VAL A 625 -10.09 13.97 -42.50
N GLY A 626 -10.34 13.13 -43.51
CA GLY A 626 -10.28 11.68 -43.37
C GLY A 626 -11.58 11.14 -42.79
N GLY A 627 -11.49 10.09 -41.98
CA GLY A 627 -12.66 9.53 -41.29
C GLY A 627 -12.48 8.10 -40.82
N ILE A 628 -13.57 7.57 -40.26
CA ILE A 628 -13.69 6.19 -39.83
C ILE A 628 -14.35 5.37 -40.94
N TYR A 629 -13.76 4.23 -41.26
CA TYR A 629 -14.19 3.34 -42.31
C TYR A 629 -14.29 1.91 -41.80
N VAL A 630 -15.21 1.15 -42.40
CA VAL A 630 -15.28 -0.30 -42.23
C VAL A 630 -14.87 -0.97 -43.53
N TYR A 631 -13.84 -1.81 -43.46
CA TYR A 631 -13.39 -2.68 -44.54
C TYR A 631 -13.90 -4.10 -44.31
N THR A 632 -14.46 -4.68 -45.36
CA THR A 632 -14.70 -6.12 -45.48
C THR A 632 -13.66 -6.68 -46.43
N ILE A 633 -12.86 -7.63 -45.98
CA ILE A 633 -11.68 -8.14 -46.69
C ILE A 633 -11.78 -9.68 -46.75
N TRP A 634 -11.40 -10.28 -47.88
CA TRP A 634 -11.45 -11.72 -48.08
C TRP A 634 -10.28 -12.23 -48.93
N LEU A 635 -10.01 -13.54 -48.82
CA LEU A 635 -9.10 -14.24 -49.71
C LEU A 635 -9.76 -14.43 -51.08
N PRO A 636 -9.06 -14.17 -52.20
CA PRO A 636 -9.59 -14.48 -53.52
C PRO A 636 -9.85 -15.99 -53.65
N ASN A 637 -10.90 -16.33 -54.41
CA ASN A 637 -11.35 -17.72 -54.62
C ASN A 637 -10.38 -18.55 -55.47
#